data_AF-A0A224XIR9-F1
#
_entry.id   AF-A0A224XIR9-F1
#
_cell.length_a   1.000
_cell.length_b   1.000
_cell.length_c   1.000
_cell.angle_alpha   90.00
_cell.angle_beta   90.00
_cell.angle_gamma   90.00
#
_symmetry.space_group_name_H-M   'P 1'
#
loop_
_entity.id
_entity.type
_entity.pdbx_description
1 polymer ?
#
loop_
_entity_poly.entity_id
_entity_poly.type
_entity_poly.pdbx_seq_one_letter_code
_entity_poly.pdbx_strand_id
1 'polypeptide(L)'
;EKEKVENHDCLVHPTHLALVNKLEASKNTISNLDETIHRLEKQLSLESSKTEKIVQLEKTIFQYDKEIQLCKQEHEIDQRTITSLKKESETKLLTLKKQYETANREKENMVMRYAVSEKELLDCKKDKDTMDKKMKEILKENESSLCKLKTITGEKIKLSHQLESKASELSNLYKEIDKLKDEINSRDIKIKWTQNKLKSEMDAHKECSSEIERLNSNIKTLEGEIDICRKEVTSQKLHLEHWKSLESNMKNQESRALIENQEFPELVSVNKSLQSEYQALLQENNLISQQIENVEQIWLTLDNSLREDSVSNNASDVHYSSSAKKESLMKLLKETEHILSEVGHLRNANEKMLSDISTCQAKGAELLSLPPIKKTYKNEIKSAPVLLGQKVENELEFASGNEVLTTHLRNRIEDLERQLAEEKQDREENLKSIKSAEQILSEVDRLRSTNEELMSDIAACKARESELLAFTQKLTSKNVELQSEFSAVESKANELETTEKNHAAAELQLKNDVEQLQRNLAEEKERRQEETRLLARQVAEKTAKMDNLMENVNTLHSELSLLKNKHAVQVKELQRELSQYKRKIEHLESSAACTGSAANSLTSGSKSTASSLSSLNDSPVLQGIDVPAQVLVERIVKLQQESAKQNDRIEFLEEHTAQLVKELQKKSRLLQNYIMREQTGTLTSNSMDRSKAELSKSGGIMASLYGTKPADETMTFELCLEINRKLQAVLEDTLLKNITLKENIDTLGDEIARLSQQKS
;
A
#
# COMPACT_ATOMS: atom_id res chain seq x y z
N GLU A 1 45.84 -198.35 -70.77
CA GLU A 1 46.05 -199.01 -72.08
C GLU A 1 46.75 -197.98 -73.01
N LYS A 2 47.46 -198.27 -74.11
CA LYS A 2 47.13 -199.07 -75.32
C LYS A 2 45.84 -198.55 -76.00
N GLU A 3 45.75 -198.36 -77.32
CA GLU A 3 46.78 -198.28 -78.37
C GLU A 3 46.26 -197.41 -79.55
N LYS A 4 47.08 -197.25 -80.61
CA LYS A 4 46.89 -196.38 -81.80
C LYS A 4 45.47 -196.25 -82.39
N VAL A 5 45.14 -195.04 -82.88
CA VAL A 5 44.59 -194.79 -84.23
C VAL A 5 45.23 -193.51 -84.79
N GLU A 6 45.53 -193.46 -86.09
CA GLU A 6 46.04 -192.28 -86.80
C GLU A 6 44.92 -191.64 -87.63
N ASN A 7 44.82 -190.30 -87.68
CA ASN A 7 44.79 -189.50 -88.91
C ASN A 7 44.68 -187.98 -88.65
N HIS A 8 45.18 -187.20 -89.62
CA HIS A 8 45.21 -185.73 -89.74
C HIS A 8 44.20 -184.87 -88.95
N ASP A 9 44.73 -183.85 -88.25
CA ASP A 9 44.01 -182.62 -87.88
C ASP A 9 44.88 -181.38 -88.19
N CYS A 10 44.26 -180.24 -88.52
CA CYS A 10 44.87 -179.15 -89.31
C CYS A 10 45.29 -177.90 -88.51
N LEU A 11 45.28 -177.98 -87.18
CA LEU A 11 45.44 -176.82 -86.27
C LEU A 11 46.87 -176.23 -86.19
N VAL A 12 47.86 -176.78 -86.88
CA VAL A 12 49.24 -176.24 -86.97
C VAL A 12 49.40 -175.26 -88.17
N HIS A 13 48.30 -174.79 -88.77
CA HIS A 13 48.36 -173.84 -89.88
C HIS A 13 48.69 -172.40 -89.41
N PRO A 14 49.70 -171.70 -89.98
CA PRO A 14 50.18 -170.41 -89.46
C PRO A 14 49.11 -169.31 -89.28
N THR A 15 48.08 -169.29 -90.14
CA THR A 15 46.96 -168.34 -90.01
C THR A 15 46.15 -168.52 -88.72
N HIS A 16 46.03 -169.75 -88.21
CA HIS A 16 45.25 -170.02 -86.99
C HIS A 16 45.97 -169.51 -85.74
N LEU A 17 47.29 -169.75 -85.66
CA LEU A 17 48.13 -169.20 -84.59
C LEU A 17 48.19 -167.66 -84.67
N ALA A 18 48.25 -167.09 -85.87
CA ALA A 18 48.15 -165.64 -86.06
C ALA A 18 46.79 -165.06 -85.67
N LEU A 19 45.69 -165.80 -85.84
CA LEU A 19 44.35 -165.42 -85.38
C LEU A 19 44.23 -165.46 -83.86
N VAL A 20 44.74 -166.53 -83.21
CA VAL A 20 44.78 -166.62 -81.74
C VAL A 20 45.64 -165.50 -81.15
N ASN A 21 46.84 -165.25 -81.69
CA ASN A 21 47.70 -164.16 -81.22
C ASN A 21 47.07 -162.78 -81.45
N LYS A 22 46.30 -162.58 -82.52
CA LYS A 22 45.48 -161.36 -82.71
C LYS A 22 44.34 -161.27 -81.70
N LEU A 23 43.66 -162.37 -81.39
CA LEU A 23 42.58 -162.39 -80.40
C LEU A 23 43.11 -162.09 -78.98
N GLU A 24 44.24 -162.67 -78.60
CA GLU A 24 44.89 -162.40 -77.31
C GLU A 24 45.41 -160.96 -77.25
N ALA A 25 45.96 -160.42 -78.35
CA ALA A 25 46.31 -159.01 -78.45
C ALA A 25 45.08 -158.09 -78.33
N SER A 26 43.96 -158.41 -79.01
CA SER A 26 42.71 -157.67 -78.90
C SER A 26 42.14 -157.70 -77.48
N LYS A 27 42.17 -158.87 -76.83
CA LYS A 27 41.76 -159.07 -75.43
C LYS A 27 42.64 -158.29 -74.46
N ASN A 28 43.95 -158.24 -74.68
CA ASN A 28 44.86 -157.37 -73.92
C ASN A 28 44.59 -155.89 -74.16
N THR A 29 44.26 -155.47 -75.40
CA THR A 29 43.83 -154.07 -75.65
C THR A 29 42.49 -153.75 -75.00
N ILE A 30 41.54 -154.69 -74.93
CA ILE A 30 40.26 -154.52 -74.22
C ILE A 30 40.53 -154.39 -72.72
N SER A 31 41.34 -155.25 -72.11
CA SER A 31 41.72 -155.14 -70.69
C SER A 31 42.41 -153.81 -70.37
N ASN A 32 43.29 -153.33 -71.26
CA ASN A 32 43.91 -152.01 -71.11
C ASN A 32 42.89 -150.87 -71.26
N LEU A 33 41.91 -151.02 -72.16
CA LEU A 33 40.81 -150.06 -72.33
C LEU A 33 39.91 -150.03 -71.10
N ASP A 34 39.48 -151.18 -70.58
CA ASP A 34 38.70 -151.28 -69.33
C ASP A 34 39.45 -150.67 -68.13
N GLU A 35 40.77 -150.92 -68.00
CA GLU A 35 41.57 -150.23 -66.97
C GLU A 35 41.60 -148.70 -67.18
N THR A 36 41.66 -148.21 -68.42
CA THR A 36 41.63 -146.75 -68.68
C THR A 36 40.25 -146.14 -68.45
N ILE A 37 39.18 -146.84 -68.81
CA ILE A 37 37.79 -146.48 -68.47
C ILE A 37 37.66 -146.38 -66.96
N HIS A 38 38.08 -147.41 -66.20
CA HIS A 38 37.91 -147.41 -64.75
C HIS A 38 38.80 -146.37 -64.03
N ARG A 39 39.98 -146.04 -64.58
CA ARG A 39 40.77 -144.87 -64.16
C ARG A 39 40.02 -143.56 -64.41
N LEU A 40 39.40 -143.39 -65.58
CA LEU A 40 38.63 -142.20 -65.96
C LEU A 40 37.34 -142.06 -65.14
N GLU A 41 36.61 -143.13 -64.84
CA GLU A 41 35.46 -143.14 -63.92
C GLU A 41 35.86 -142.69 -62.50
N LYS A 42 36.96 -143.23 -61.99
CA LYS A 42 37.52 -142.84 -60.69
C LYS A 42 37.97 -141.37 -60.68
N GLN A 43 38.51 -140.88 -61.78
CA GLN A 43 38.89 -139.47 -61.93
C GLN A 43 37.64 -138.56 -62.05
N LEU A 44 36.62 -138.97 -62.81
CA LEU A 44 35.35 -138.25 -62.97
C LEU A 44 34.58 -138.13 -61.65
N SER A 45 34.50 -139.21 -60.87
CA SER A 45 33.88 -139.18 -59.53
C SER A 45 34.64 -138.27 -58.54
N LEU A 46 35.97 -138.22 -58.64
CA LEU A 46 36.79 -137.30 -57.86
C LEU A 46 36.58 -135.83 -58.27
N GLU A 47 36.50 -135.54 -59.57
CA GLU A 47 36.14 -134.19 -60.05
C GLU A 47 34.70 -133.81 -59.67
N SER A 48 33.73 -134.72 -59.72
CA SER A 48 32.35 -134.45 -59.26
C SER A 48 32.33 -134.05 -57.77
N SER A 49 33.05 -134.77 -56.91
CA SER A 49 33.16 -134.45 -55.48
C SER A 49 33.87 -133.11 -55.23
N LYS A 50 34.89 -132.77 -56.04
CA LYS A 50 35.50 -131.43 -56.03
C LYS A 50 34.50 -130.35 -56.46
N THR A 51 33.74 -130.56 -57.53
CA THR A 51 32.72 -129.62 -58.03
C THR A 51 31.63 -129.35 -57.00
N GLU A 52 31.12 -130.38 -56.33
CA GLU A 52 30.18 -130.22 -55.20
C GLU A 52 30.77 -129.36 -54.08
N LYS A 53 32.05 -129.59 -53.74
CA LYS A 53 32.74 -128.84 -52.69
C LYS A 53 33.03 -127.38 -53.10
N ILE A 54 33.30 -127.13 -54.38
CA ILE A 54 33.40 -125.76 -54.94
C ILE A 54 32.05 -125.05 -54.81
N VAL A 55 30.94 -125.67 -55.23
CA VAL A 55 29.59 -125.09 -55.11
C VAL A 55 29.17 -124.84 -53.65
N GLN A 56 29.64 -125.65 -52.71
CA GLN A 56 29.48 -125.38 -51.27
C GLN A 56 30.29 -124.16 -50.81
N LEU A 57 31.55 -124.06 -51.23
CA LEU A 57 32.41 -122.92 -50.91
C LEU A 57 31.87 -121.61 -51.52
N GLU A 58 31.45 -121.62 -52.78
CA GLU A 58 30.81 -120.48 -53.46
C GLU A 58 29.58 -119.96 -52.69
N LYS A 59 28.73 -120.87 -52.18
CA LYS A 59 27.60 -120.50 -51.33
C LYS A 59 28.04 -119.86 -50.00
N THR A 60 29.10 -120.35 -49.37
CA THR A 60 29.64 -119.72 -48.15
C THR A 60 30.29 -118.37 -48.43
N ILE A 61 30.98 -118.20 -49.57
CA ILE A 61 31.56 -116.91 -49.99
C ILE A 61 30.45 -115.89 -50.24
N PHE A 62 29.40 -116.26 -50.98
CA PHE A 62 28.24 -115.39 -51.22
C PHE A 62 27.51 -115.00 -49.92
N GLN A 63 27.42 -115.91 -48.96
CA GLN A 63 26.85 -115.64 -47.64
C GLN A 63 27.71 -114.62 -46.86
N TYR A 64 29.04 -114.79 -46.83
CA TYR A 64 29.95 -113.86 -46.18
C TYR A 64 30.02 -112.49 -46.88
N ASP A 65 30.00 -112.43 -48.21
CA ASP A 65 29.93 -111.17 -48.96
C ASP A 65 28.66 -110.38 -48.60
N LYS A 66 27.52 -111.08 -48.44
CA LYS A 66 26.26 -110.46 -48.00
C LYS A 66 26.34 -109.94 -46.56
N GLU A 67 26.97 -110.67 -45.65
CA GLU A 67 27.18 -110.25 -44.26
C GLU A 67 28.15 -109.04 -44.18
N ILE A 68 29.22 -109.05 -44.96
CA ILE A 68 30.13 -107.91 -45.14
C ILE A 68 29.39 -106.69 -45.72
N GLN A 69 28.49 -106.88 -46.68
CA GLN A 69 27.69 -105.80 -47.27
C GLN A 69 26.75 -105.15 -46.24
N LEU A 70 26.11 -105.96 -45.39
CA LEU A 70 25.25 -105.46 -44.30
C LEU A 70 26.04 -104.73 -43.22
N CYS A 71 27.16 -105.31 -42.76
CA CYS A 71 28.05 -104.68 -41.77
C CYS A 71 28.60 -103.33 -42.25
N LYS A 72 28.92 -103.19 -43.55
CA LYS A 72 29.29 -101.90 -44.16
C LYS A 72 28.14 -100.88 -44.10
N GLN A 73 26.91 -101.28 -44.37
CA GLN A 73 25.74 -100.39 -44.32
C GLN A 73 25.41 -99.95 -42.88
N GLU A 74 25.50 -100.87 -41.92
CA GLU A 74 25.33 -100.60 -40.49
C GLU A 74 26.38 -99.61 -39.99
N HIS A 75 27.67 -99.84 -40.31
CA HIS A 75 28.75 -98.91 -39.99
C HIS A 75 28.57 -97.52 -40.63
N GLU A 76 28.04 -97.45 -41.86
CA GLU A 76 27.76 -96.16 -42.50
C GLU A 76 26.62 -95.40 -41.80
N ILE A 77 25.58 -96.11 -41.34
CA ILE A 77 24.47 -95.52 -40.55
C ILE A 77 24.98 -95.03 -39.19
N ASP A 78 25.80 -95.81 -38.49
CA ASP A 78 26.44 -95.40 -37.24
C ASP A 78 27.34 -94.18 -37.43
N GLN A 79 28.18 -94.17 -38.48
CA GLN A 79 29.11 -93.07 -38.76
C GLN A 79 28.35 -91.77 -39.09
N ARG A 80 27.24 -91.84 -39.85
CA ARG A 80 26.33 -90.69 -40.05
C ARG A 80 25.70 -90.22 -38.73
N THR A 81 25.25 -91.16 -37.89
CA THR A 81 24.58 -90.87 -36.61
C THR A 81 25.53 -90.21 -35.60
N ILE A 82 26.75 -90.75 -35.44
CA ILE A 82 27.83 -90.18 -34.63
C ILE A 82 28.20 -88.78 -35.12
N THR A 83 28.30 -88.58 -36.45
CA THR A 83 28.59 -87.27 -37.04
C THR A 83 27.48 -86.25 -36.75
N SER A 84 26.22 -86.69 -36.81
CA SER A 84 25.06 -85.86 -36.46
C SER A 84 25.08 -85.45 -34.98
N LEU A 85 25.22 -86.43 -34.07
CA LEU A 85 25.27 -86.19 -32.62
C LEU A 85 26.48 -85.33 -32.21
N LYS A 86 27.63 -85.50 -32.87
CA LYS A 86 28.79 -84.62 -32.67
C LYS A 86 28.42 -83.19 -33.07
N LYS A 87 27.88 -82.98 -34.27
CA LYS A 87 27.49 -81.64 -34.74
C LYS A 87 26.42 -80.99 -33.84
N GLU A 88 25.47 -81.75 -33.32
CA GLU A 88 24.44 -81.26 -32.41
C GLU A 88 24.99 -80.88 -31.02
N SER A 89 25.89 -81.70 -30.46
CA SER A 89 26.55 -81.37 -29.18
C SER A 89 27.51 -80.18 -29.32
N GLU A 90 28.20 -80.05 -30.45
CA GLU A 90 29.09 -78.94 -30.79
C GLU A 90 28.31 -77.61 -30.96
N THR A 91 27.14 -77.62 -31.62
CA THR A 91 26.27 -76.42 -31.68
C THR A 91 25.64 -76.08 -30.34
N LYS A 92 25.19 -77.08 -29.55
CA LYS A 92 24.71 -76.87 -28.18
C LYS A 92 25.78 -76.20 -27.31
N LEU A 93 27.02 -76.71 -27.32
CA LEU A 93 28.14 -76.15 -26.57
C LEU A 93 28.45 -74.71 -27.02
N LEU A 94 28.44 -74.43 -28.32
CA LEU A 94 28.63 -73.07 -28.86
C LEU A 94 27.52 -72.10 -28.39
N THR A 95 26.25 -72.52 -28.41
CA THR A 95 25.13 -71.69 -27.93
C THR A 95 25.18 -71.44 -26.42
N LEU A 96 25.54 -72.45 -25.62
CA LEU A 96 25.68 -72.32 -24.17
C LEU A 96 26.85 -71.38 -23.80
N LYS A 97 27.98 -71.47 -24.52
CA LYS A 97 29.11 -70.56 -24.38
C LYS A 97 28.71 -69.11 -24.70
N LYS A 98 27.96 -68.89 -25.79
CA LYS A 98 27.45 -67.57 -26.17
C LYS A 98 26.49 -66.99 -25.12
N GLN A 99 25.62 -67.82 -24.53
CA GLN A 99 24.74 -67.41 -23.43
C GLN A 99 25.55 -67.00 -22.18
N TYR A 100 26.55 -67.80 -21.78
CA TYR A 100 27.47 -67.47 -20.69
C TYR A 100 28.22 -66.14 -20.94
N GLU A 101 28.77 -65.95 -22.14
CA GLU A 101 29.47 -64.72 -22.52
C GLU A 101 28.56 -63.48 -22.52
N THR A 102 27.27 -63.63 -22.81
CA THR A 102 26.28 -62.55 -22.71
C THR A 102 25.94 -62.27 -21.24
N ALA A 103 25.57 -63.28 -20.46
CA ALA A 103 25.23 -63.13 -19.04
C ALA A 103 26.38 -62.54 -18.21
N ASN A 104 27.64 -62.88 -18.53
CA ASN A 104 28.79 -62.30 -17.86
C ASN A 104 28.98 -60.80 -18.20
N ARG A 105 28.74 -60.40 -19.46
CA ARG A 105 28.72 -58.97 -19.86
C ARG A 105 27.54 -58.21 -19.24
N GLU A 106 26.38 -58.84 -19.07
CA GLU A 106 25.24 -58.24 -18.38
C GLU A 106 25.55 -58.02 -16.89
N LYS A 107 26.17 -59.00 -16.22
CA LYS A 107 26.70 -58.88 -14.85
C LYS A 107 27.70 -57.72 -14.72
N GLU A 108 28.66 -57.62 -15.64
CA GLU A 108 29.66 -56.54 -15.65
C GLU A 108 29.02 -55.16 -15.89
N ASN A 109 28.09 -55.06 -16.85
CA ASN A 109 27.31 -53.84 -17.08
C ASN A 109 26.46 -53.45 -15.85
N MET A 110 25.91 -54.42 -15.12
CA MET A 110 25.14 -54.16 -13.90
C MET A 110 26.03 -53.60 -12.79
N VAL A 111 27.24 -54.16 -12.58
CA VAL A 111 28.21 -53.64 -11.62
C VAL A 111 28.64 -52.20 -11.98
N MET A 112 28.89 -51.93 -13.26
CA MET A 112 29.22 -50.56 -13.72
C MET A 112 28.07 -49.57 -13.47
N ARG A 113 26.82 -49.97 -13.75
CA ARG A 113 25.63 -49.14 -13.46
C ARG A 113 25.43 -48.90 -11.98
N TYR A 114 25.63 -49.91 -11.14
CA TYR A 114 25.56 -49.77 -9.68
C TYR A 114 26.61 -48.79 -9.16
N ALA A 115 27.86 -48.92 -9.60
CA ALA A 115 28.95 -48.02 -9.19
C ALA A 115 28.73 -46.56 -9.62
N VAL A 116 28.13 -46.33 -10.80
CA VAL A 116 27.72 -44.99 -11.24
C VAL A 116 26.59 -44.44 -10.35
N SER A 117 25.53 -45.22 -10.14
CA SER A 117 24.39 -44.81 -9.31
C SER A 117 24.77 -44.55 -7.85
N GLU A 118 25.67 -45.35 -7.27
CA GLU A 118 26.19 -45.16 -5.92
C GLU A 118 27.07 -43.90 -5.81
N LYS A 119 27.86 -43.58 -6.83
CA LYS A 119 28.61 -42.31 -6.93
C LYS A 119 27.65 -41.12 -7.02
N GLU A 120 26.64 -41.18 -7.88
CA GLU A 120 25.62 -40.13 -8.05
C GLU A 120 24.88 -39.87 -6.73
N LEU A 121 24.50 -40.94 -6.02
CA LEU A 121 23.86 -40.86 -4.70
C LEU A 121 24.80 -40.24 -3.64
N LEU A 122 26.09 -40.60 -3.65
CA LEU A 122 27.10 -39.99 -2.77
C LEU A 122 27.34 -38.51 -3.08
N ASP A 123 27.33 -38.10 -4.35
CA ASP A 123 27.51 -36.70 -4.75
C ASP A 123 26.26 -35.87 -4.39
N CYS A 124 25.04 -36.36 -4.70
CA CYS A 124 23.78 -35.74 -4.26
C CYS A 124 23.70 -35.60 -2.72
N LYS A 125 24.26 -36.55 -1.97
CA LYS A 125 24.33 -36.48 -0.51
C LYS A 125 25.27 -35.37 -0.03
N LYS A 126 26.44 -35.16 -0.65
CA LYS A 126 27.34 -34.04 -0.34
C LYS A 126 26.70 -32.69 -0.63
N ASP A 127 25.97 -32.60 -1.74
CA ASP A 127 25.25 -31.38 -2.12
C ASP A 127 24.14 -31.07 -1.12
N LYS A 128 23.34 -32.08 -0.72
CA LYS A 128 22.38 -31.94 0.39
C LYS A 128 23.08 -31.48 1.68
N ASP A 129 24.11 -32.18 2.14
CA ASP A 129 24.86 -31.84 3.36
C ASP A 129 25.49 -30.43 3.30
N THR A 130 25.63 -29.86 2.10
CA THR A 130 26.11 -28.48 1.87
C THR A 130 24.96 -27.47 1.88
N MET A 131 23.80 -27.79 1.31
CA MET A 131 22.61 -26.93 1.40
C MET A 131 22.02 -26.91 2.83
N ASP A 132 22.02 -28.05 3.52
CA ASP A 132 21.62 -28.16 4.95
C ASP A 132 22.51 -27.31 5.89
N LYS A 133 23.75 -26.96 5.47
CA LYS A 133 24.62 -25.99 6.19
C LYS A 133 24.22 -24.55 5.88
N LYS A 134 24.12 -24.19 4.59
CA LYS A 134 23.67 -22.86 4.15
C LYS A 134 22.32 -22.48 4.73
N MET A 135 21.36 -23.41 4.77
CA MET A 135 20.06 -23.22 5.41
C MET A 135 20.19 -22.86 6.90
N LYS A 136 21.08 -23.53 7.64
CA LYS A 136 21.34 -23.25 9.07
C LYS A 136 22.08 -21.93 9.29
N GLU A 137 22.84 -21.45 8.31
CA GLU A 137 23.49 -20.14 8.33
C GLU A 137 22.45 -19.03 8.09
N ILE A 138 21.61 -19.17 7.05
CA ILE A 138 20.51 -18.25 6.73
C ILE A 138 19.49 -18.17 7.89
N LEU A 139 19.17 -19.29 8.54
CA LEU A 139 18.28 -19.29 9.72
C LEU A 139 18.85 -18.45 10.88
N LYS A 140 20.17 -18.55 11.17
CA LYS A 140 20.83 -17.73 12.20
C LYS A 140 20.86 -16.25 11.83
N GLU A 141 21.06 -15.93 10.55
CA GLU A 141 21.01 -14.54 10.08
C GLU A 141 19.60 -13.95 10.17
N ASN A 142 18.57 -14.75 9.90
CA ASN A 142 17.17 -14.39 10.10
C ASN A 142 16.84 -14.18 11.59
N GLU A 143 17.26 -15.07 12.48
CA GLU A 143 17.12 -14.90 13.94
C GLU A 143 17.82 -13.62 14.45
N SER A 144 19.04 -13.35 13.97
CA SER A 144 19.78 -12.11 14.26
C SER A 144 19.05 -10.86 13.77
N SER A 145 18.48 -10.93 12.56
CA SER A 145 17.72 -9.82 11.97
C SER A 145 16.39 -9.58 12.68
N LEU A 146 15.67 -10.65 13.05
CA LEU A 146 14.46 -10.58 13.88
C LEU A 146 14.75 -10.00 15.27
N CYS A 147 15.93 -10.27 15.84
CA CYS A 147 16.38 -9.67 17.10
C CYS A 147 16.58 -8.15 16.96
N LYS A 148 17.29 -7.69 15.91
CA LYS A 148 17.44 -6.25 15.59
C LYS A 148 16.07 -5.57 15.39
N LEU A 149 15.15 -6.22 14.68
CA LEU A 149 13.81 -5.72 14.41
C LEU A 149 13.00 -5.52 15.72
N LYS A 150 13.12 -6.45 16.68
CA LYS A 150 12.54 -6.30 18.03
C LYS A 150 13.13 -5.11 18.80
N THR A 151 14.45 -4.90 18.75
CA THR A 151 15.11 -3.74 19.37
C THR A 151 14.62 -2.42 18.79
N ILE A 152 14.62 -2.28 17.45
CA ILE A 152 14.13 -1.09 16.73
C ILE A 152 12.65 -0.84 17.03
N THR A 153 11.85 -1.90 17.15
CA THR A 153 10.43 -1.77 17.55
C THR A 153 10.28 -1.24 18.97
N GLY A 154 11.12 -1.70 19.91
CA GLY A 154 11.16 -1.16 21.28
C GLY A 154 11.62 0.30 21.34
N GLU A 155 12.56 0.70 20.50
CA GLU A 155 13.01 2.09 20.38
C GLU A 155 11.94 2.99 19.76
N LYS A 156 11.25 2.53 18.70
CA LYS A 156 10.07 3.21 18.14
C LYS A 156 9.01 3.48 19.21
N ILE A 157 8.67 2.48 20.04
CA ILE A 157 7.69 2.64 21.12
C ILE A 157 8.15 3.69 22.15
N LYS A 158 9.43 3.70 22.55
CA LYS A 158 9.99 4.72 23.45
C LYS A 158 9.90 6.12 22.86
N LEU A 159 10.26 6.30 21.59
CA LEU A 159 10.19 7.59 20.89
C LEU A 159 8.74 8.07 20.72
N SER A 160 7.80 7.18 20.38
CA SER A 160 6.37 7.51 20.33
C SER A 160 5.85 7.99 21.69
N HIS A 161 6.24 7.34 22.80
CA HIS A 161 5.82 7.78 24.14
C HIS A 161 6.45 9.12 24.55
N GLN A 162 7.70 9.39 24.18
CA GLN A 162 8.33 10.70 24.38
C GLN A 162 7.66 11.81 23.56
N LEU A 163 7.27 11.52 22.33
CA LEU A 163 6.54 12.45 21.47
C LEU A 163 5.15 12.77 22.04
N GLU A 164 4.43 11.78 22.54
CA GLU A 164 3.14 11.97 23.23
C GLU A 164 3.29 12.84 24.50
N SER A 165 4.32 12.59 25.32
CA SER A 165 4.65 13.45 26.46
C SER A 165 4.85 14.90 26.03
N LYS A 166 5.62 15.14 24.98
CA LYS A 166 5.90 16.49 24.46
C LYS A 166 4.67 17.15 23.82
N ALA A 167 3.78 16.38 23.18
CA ALA A 167 2.49 16.88 22.72
C ALA A 167 1.59 17.32 23.90
N SER A 168 1.59 16.57 25.01
CA SER A 168 0.87 16.96 26.23
C SER A 168 1.46 18.22 26.90
N GLU A 169 2.78 18.36 26.92
CA GLU A 169 3.47 19.56 27.41
C GLU A 169 3.11 20.79 26.57
N LEU A 170 3.15 20.68 25.23
CA LEU A 170 2.72 21.74 24.33
C LEU A 170 1.25 22.11 24.53
N SER A 171 0.35 21.12 24.66
CA SER A 171 -1.08 21.37 24.97
C SER A 171 -1.27 22.17 26.26
N ASN A 172 -0.44 21.92 27.28
CA ASN A 172 -0.50 22.65 28.54
C ASN A 172 0.11 24.05 28.43
N LEU A 173 1.17 24.24 27.66
CA LEU A 173 1.72 25.56 27.36
C LEU A 173 0.75 26.44 26.56
N TYR A 174 0.00 25.88 25.60
CA TYR A 174 -1.06 26.61 24.89
C TYR A 174 -2.17 27.08 25.85
N LYS A 175 -2.63 26.22 26.77
CA LYS A 175 -3.62 26.61 27.80
C LYS A 175 -3.09 27.73 28.70
N GLU A 176 -1.80 27.71 29.04
CA GLU A 176 -1.18 28.78 29.85
C GLU A 176 -1.08 30.10 29.08
N ILE A 177 -0.71 30.05 27.80
CA ILE A 177 -0.73 31.20 26.89
C ILE A 177 -2.13 31.82 26.83
N ASP A 178 -3.19 31.01 26.75
CA ASP A 178 -4.57 31.51 26.69
C ASP A 178 -5.02 32.14 28.03
N LYS A 179 -4.69 31.55 29.18
CA LYS A 179 -4.88 32.23 30.49
C LYS A 179 -4.17 33.58 30.55
N LEU A 180 -2.93 33.65 30.06
CA LEU A 180 -2.15 34.88 30.08
C LEU A 180 -2.74 35.96 29.15
N LYS A 181 -3.36 35.58 28.01
CA LYS A 181 -4.16 36.50 27.19
C LYS A 181 -5.36 37.03 27.97
N ASP A 182 -6.09 36.17 28.68
CA ASP A 182 -7.24 36.59 29.49
C ASP A 182 -6.82 37.49 30.68
N GLU A 183 -5.69 37.21 31.32
CA GLU A 183 -5.12 38.12 32.31
C GLU A 183 -4.77 39.48 31.70
N ILE A 184 -4.10 39.50 30.54
CA ILE A 184 -3.75 40.74 29.82
C ILE A 184 -5.02 41.52 29.47
N ASN A 185 -6.03 40.88 28.88
CA ASN A 185 -7.34 41.47 28.60
C ASN A 185 -7.98 42.07 29.88
N SER A 186 -7.90 41.37 31.01
CA SER A 186 -8.43 41.85 32.29
C SER A 186 -7.65 43.07 32.84
N ARG A 187 -6.34 43.14 32.60
CA ARG A 187 -5.48 44.28 32.95
C ARG A 187 -5.79 45.47 32.05
N ASP A 188 -5.95 45.24 30.75
CA ASP A 188 -6.32 46.24 29.74
C ASP A 188 -7.68 46.89 30.05
N ILE A 189 -8.68 46.10 30.44
CA ILE A 189 -9.99 46.60 30.87
C ILE A 189 -9.86 47.48 32.12
N LYS A 190 -9.05 47.06 33.10
CA LYS A 190 -8.78 47.86 34.32
C LYS A 190 -8.04 49.16 34.00
N ILE A 191 -7.05 49.14 33.11
CA ILE A 191 -6.29 50.32 32.67
C ILE A 191 -7.22 51.31 31.93
N LYS A 192 -8.07 50.83 31.01
CA LYS A 192 -9.07 51.67 30.32
C LYS A 192 -10.06 52.28 31.31
N TRP A 193 -10.47 51.54 32.34
CA TRP A 193 -11.35 52.06 33.40
C TRP A 193 -10.66 53.13 34.26
N THR A 194 -9.42 52.91 34.74
CA THR A 194 -8.69 53.91 35.53
C THR A 194 -8.33 55.14 34.71
N GLN A 195 -7.98 54.99 33.43
CA GLN A 195 -7.72 56.09 32.51
C GLN A 195 -8.98 56.95 32.27
N ASN A 196 -10.14 56.32 32.06
CA ASN A 196 -11.41 57.03 31.93
C ASN A 196 -11.82 57.74 33.23
N LYS A 197 -11.60 57.11 34.40
CA LYS A 197 -11.86 57.72 35.70
C LYS A 197 -10.94 58.92 35.93
N LEU A 198 -9.63 58.78 35.68
CA LEU A 198 -8.67 59.89 35.76
C LEU A 198 -9.05 61.04 34.82
N LYS A 199 -9.46 60.75 33.58
CA LYS A 199 -9.95 61.78 32.65
C LYS A 199 -11.17 62.52 33.22
N SER A 200 -12.11 61.81 33.83
CA SER A 200 -13.29 62.41 34.47
C SER A 200 -12.91 63.35 35.62
N GLU A 201 -11.96 62.95 36.48
CA GLU A 201 -11.41 63.83 37.54
C GLU A 201 -10.67 65.05 36.96
N MET A 202 -9.89 64.87 35.89
CA MET A 202 -9.19 65.96 35.21
C MET A 202 -10.15 66.97 34.57
N ASP A 203 -11.24 66.50 33.95
CA ASP A 203 -12.23 67.37 33.32
C ASP A 203 -13.06 68.12 34.39
N ALA A 204 -13.41 67.47 35.51
CA ALA A 204 -14.02 68.13 36.67
C ALA A 204 -13.08 69.15 37.34
N HIS A 205 -11.77 68.88 37.41
CA HIS A 205 -10.79 69.85 37.91
C HIS A 205 -10.65 71.07 36.99
N LYS A 206 -10.79 70.91 35.65
CA LYS A 206 -10.84 72.07 34.74
C LYS A 206 -12.07 72.93 34.99
N GLU A 207 -13.24 72.32 35.14
CA GLU A 207 -14.49 73.03 35.45
C GLU A 207 -14.38 73.80 36.77
N CYS A 208 -13.83 73.17 37.82
CA CYS A 208 -13.53 73.84 39.08
C CYS A 208 -12.51 75.00 38.92
N SER A 209 -11.49 74.85 38.08
CA SER A 209 -10.50 75.90 37.81
C SER A 209 -11.13 77.10 37.10
N SER A 210 -11.98 76.86 36.08
CA SER A 210 -12.70 77.93 35.37
C SER A 210 -13.72 78.64 36.27
N GLU A 211 -14.37 77.93 37.19
CA GLU A 211 -15.25 78.55 38.19
C GLU A 211 -14.45 79.41 39.19
N ILE A 212 -13.25 78.96 39.61
CA ILE A 212 -12.33 79.77 40.42
C ILE A 212 -11.86 81.02 39.65
N GLU A 213 -11.55 80.92 38.36
CA GLU A 213 -11.21 82.08 37.51
C GLU A 213 -12.39 83.06 37.37
N ARG A 214 -13.62 82.55 37.24
CA ARG A 214 -14.85 83.36 37.21
C ARG A 214 -15.08 84.08 38.54
N LEU A 215 -14.94 83.39 39.66
CA LEU A 215 -15.08 83.98 40.99
C LEU A 215 -13.99 85.04 41.26
N ASN A 216 -12.73 84.78 40.89
CA ASN A 216 -11.65 85.77 40.96
C ASN A 216 -11.91 87.00 40.07
N SER A 217 -12.56 86.82 38.92
CA SER A 217 -12.95 87.92 38.04
C SER A 217 -14.06 88.78 38.67
N ASN A 218 -15.06 88.14 39.28
CA ASN A 218 -16.11 88.83 40.06
C ASN A 218 -15.54 89.55 41.30
N ILE A 219 -14.52 88.99 41.96
CA ILE A 219 -13.83 89.66 43.07
C ILE A 219 -13.16 90.94 42.56
N LYS A 220 -12.44 90.89 41.43
CA LYS A 220 -11.81 92.09 40.82
C LYS A 220 -12.81 93.17 40.41
N THR A 221 -14.00 92.81 39.91
CA THR A 221 -15.04 93.83 39.61
C THR A 221 -15.58 94.46 40.90
N LEU A 222 -15.84 93.66 41.94
CA LEU A 222 -16.27 94.15 43.25
C LEU A 222 -15.19 95.02 43.93
N GLU A 223 -13.91 94.66 43.81
CA GLU A 223 -12.79 95.50 44.26
C GLU A 223 -12.76 96.85 43.52
N GLY A 224 -12.99 96.84 42.20
CA GLY A 224 -13.12 98.05 41.38
C GLY A 224 -14.32 98.92 41.77
N GLU A 225 -15.48 98.31 42.04
CA GLU A 225 -16.68 98.99 42.54
C GLU A 225 -16.46 99.58 43.93
N ILE A 226 -15.76 98.87 44.83
CA ILE A 226 -15.35 99.37 46.15
C ILE A 226 -14.40 100.56 46.01
N ASP A 227 -13.44 100.53 45.07
CA ASP A 227 -12.53 101.64 44.82
C ASP A 227 -13.20 102.85 44.14
N ILE A 228 -14.25 102.63 43.34
CA ILE A 228 -15.13 103.70 42.87
C ILE A 228 -15.89 104.31 44.07
N CYS A 229 -16.52 103.49 44.91
CA CYS A 229 -17.21 103.95 46.12
C CYS A 229 -16.28 104.70 47.09
N ARG A 230 -15.02 104.27 47.24
CA ARG A 230 -13.99 104.99 48.02
C ARG A 230 -13.69 106.38 47.42
N LYS A 231 -13.52 106.47 46.09
CA LYS A 231 -13.31 107.75 45.39
C LYS A 231 -14.51 108.67 45.56
N GLU A 232 -15.72 108.15 45.40
CA GLU A 232 -17.00 108.83 45.64
C GLU A 232 -17.04 109.44 47.06
N VAL A 233 -16.76 108.63 48.09
CA VAL A 233 -16.69 109.07 49.49
C VAL A 233 -15.60 110.12 49.73
N THR A 234 -14.42 110.01 49.10
CA THR A 234 -13.38 111.06 49.22
C THR A 234 -13.78 112.36 48.51
N SER A 235 -14.51 112.28 47.39
CA SER A 235 -15.05 113.45 46.70
C SER A 235 -16.11 114.15 47.55
N GLN A 236 -17.05 113.39 48.12
CA GLN A 236 -18.06 113.90 49.07
C GLN A 236 -17.41 114.54 50.31
N LYS A 237 -16.30 113.97 50.81
CA LYS A 237 -15.53 114.56 51.92
C LYS A 237 -14.89 115.91 51.54
N LEU A 238 -14.31 116.04 50.34
CA LEU A 238 -13.79 117.31 49.82
C LEU A 238 -14.90 118.35 49.64
N HIS A 239 -16.07 117.95 49.12
CA HIS A 239 -17.25 118.82 49.04
C HIS A 239 -17.70 119.31 50.43
N LEU A 240 -17.66 118.45 51.46
CA LEU A 240 -18.00 118.83 52.84
C LEU A 240 -16.98 119.82 53.46
N GLU A 241 -15.69 119.67 53.15
CA GLU A 241 -14.66 120.64 53.57
C GLU A 241 -14.81 121.99 52.84
N HIS A 242 -15.14 121.97 51.54
CA HIS A 242 -15.44 123.19 50.77
C HIS A 242 -16.70 123.91 51.30
N TRP A 243 -17.76 123.16 51.64
CA TRP A 243 -18.97 123.72 52.25
C TRP A 243 -18.70 124.40 53.61
N LYS A 244 -17.89 123.78 54.47
CA LYS A 244 -17.45 124.38 55.75
C LYS A 244 -16.62 125.66 55.56
N SER A 245 -15.81 125.73 54.50
CA SER A 245 -15.08 126.95 54.13
C SER A 245 -16.03 128.08 53.72
N LEU A 246 -17.09 127.75 52.97
CA LEU A 246 -18.11 128.72 52.56
C LEU A 246 -18.90 129.29 53.75
N GLU A 247 -19.27 128.45 54.72
CA GLU A 247 -19.96 128.86 55.95
C GLU A 247 -19.07 129.77 56.83
N SER A 248 -17.76 129.50 56.89
CA SER A 248 -16.78 130.39 57.53
C SER A 248 -16.71 131.77 56.88
N ASN A 249 -16.81 131.85 55.55
CA ASN A 249 -16.79 133.12 54.83
C ASN A 249 -18.06 133.96 55.06
N MET A 250 -19.25 133.33 55.07
CA MET A 250 -20.52 134.02 55.40
C MET A 250 -20.46 134.71 56.76
N LYS A 251 -19.95 134.01 57.79
CA LYS A 251 -19.86 134.52 59.16
C LYS A 251 -18.90 135.71 59.33
N ASN A 252 -17.87 135.79 58.47
CA ASN A 252 -16.98 136.95 58.39
C ASN A 252 -17.61 138.15 57.66
N GLN A 253 -18.65 137.93 56.85
CA GLN A 253 -19.33 138.99 56.09
C GLN A 253 -20.42 139.68 56.93
N GLU A 254 -21.14 138.95 57.79
CA GLU A 254 -22.10 139.52 58.75
C GLU A 254 -21.43 140.49 59.75
N SER A 255 -20.17 140.24 60.11
CA SER A 255 -19.41 140.97 61.13
C SER A 255 -18.96 142.40 60.73
N ARG A 256 -19.46 142.95 59.60
CA ARG A 256 -18.98 144.23 59.03
C ARG A 256 -20.06 145.29 58.77
N ALA A 257 -21.32 145.06 59.14
CA ALA A 257 -22.45 145.87 58.65
C ALA A 257 -23.40 146.46 59.71
N LEU A 258 -23.08 146.43 61.02
CA LEU A 258 -24.06 146.82 62.06
C LEU A 258 -23.48 147.52 63.30
N ILE A 259 -22.67 148.57 63.13
CA ILE A 259 -22.46 149.60 64.17
C ILE A 259 -22.47 151.01 63.54
N GLU A 260 -23.64 151.46 63.11
CA GLU A 260 -23.92 152.90 63.04
C GLU A 260 -25.41 153.18 63.37
N ASN A 261 -25.61 153.89 64.48
CA ASN A 261 -26.78 154.68 64.90
C ASN A 261 -28.18 154.03 64.96
N GLN A 262 -28.52 153.61 66.18
CA GLN A 262 -29.73 154.00 66.93
C GLN A 262 -30.90 154.67 66.17
N GLU A 263 -32.08 154.02 66.20
CA GLU A 263 -33.36 154.70 66.47
C GLU A 263 -34.24 153.84 67.42
N PHE A 264 -35.15 154.51 68.13
CA PHE A 264 -36.01 154.05 69.25
C PHE A 264 -37.34 154.86 69.13
N PRO A 265 -38.48 154.54 69.80
CA PRO A 265 -38.92 153.26 70.38
C PRO A 265 -40.46 153.03 70.33
N GLU A 266 -41.02 152.11 69.53
CA GLU A 266 -42.50 151.90 69.55
C GLU A 266 -43.03 150.46 69.40
N LEU A 267 -42.42 149.47 70.06
CA LEU A 267 -43.19 148.28 70.50
C LEU A 267 -42.70 147.60 71.80
N VAL A 268 -41.82 148.25 72.56
CA VAL A 268 -41.45 147.81 73.93
C VAL A 268 -42.35 148.48 74.99
N SER A 269 -43.06 149.55 74.63
CA SER A 269 -44.12 150.17 75.43
C SER A 269 -45.34 149.26 75.65
N VAL A 270 -45.58 148.27 74.77
CA VAL A 270 -46.71 147.34 74.87
C VAL A 270 -46.32 146.07 75.65
N ASN A 271 -45.24 145.39 75.29
CA ASN A 271 -44.88 144.12 75.95
C ASN A 271 -44.34 144.31 77.39
N LYS A 272 -43.82 145.50 77.71
CA LYS A 272 -43.44 145.85 79.10
C LYS A 272 -44.66 146.18 79.99
N SER A 273 -45.85 146.33 79.41
CA SER A 273 -47.12 146.33 80.15
C SER A 273 -47.49 144.89 80.56
N LEU A 274 -47.59 143.98 79.58
CA LEU A 274 -47.96 142.57 79.81
C LEU A 274 -47.05 141.87 80.83
N GLN A 275 -45.75 142.16 80.84
CA GLN A 275 -44.83 141.56 81.82
C GLN A 275 -45.00 142.10 83.25
N SER A 276 -45.58 143.29 83.44
CA SER A 276 -45.99 143.80 84.76
C SER A 276 -47.36 143.24 85.18
N GLU A 277 -48.26 143.05 84.21
CA GLU A 277 -49.62 142.54 84.39
C GLU A 277 -49.60 141.05 84.77
N TYR A 278 -48.76 140.24 84.11
CA TYR A 278 -48.47 138.85 84.46
C TYR A 278 -47.97 138.68 85.91
N GLN A 279 -47.21 139.65 86.43
CA GLN A 279 -46.65 139.59 87.78
C GLN A 279 -47.62 140.12 88.86
N ALA A 280 -48.61 140.95 88.50
CA ALA A 280 -49.74 141.31 89.36
C ALA A 280 -50.75 140.15 89.47
N LEU A 281 -51.11 139.51 88.35
CA LEU A 281 -51.98 138.32 88.32
C LEU A 281 -51.42 137.15 89.12
N LEU A 282 -50.10 137.09 89.33
CA LEU A 282 -49.45 136.11 90.20
C LEU A 282 -49.66 136.38 91.70
N GLN A 283 -49.89 137.64 92.11
CA GLN A 283 -50.23 137.99 93.49
C GLN A 283 -51.74 137.91 93.74
N GLU A 284 -52.57 138.23 92.75
CA GLU A 284 -54.02 138.04 92.82
C GLU A 284 -54.39 136.54 92.92
N ASN A 285 -53.69 135.67 92.17
CA ASN A 285 -53.78 134.21 92.33
C ASN A 285 -53.46 133.74 93.76
N ASN A 286 -52.55 134.39 94.48
CA ASN A 286 -52.19 133.99 95.85
C ASN A 286 -53.29 134.34 96.88
N LEU A 287 -54.16 135.31 96.60
CA LEU A 287 -55.32 135.61 97.46
C LEU A 287 -56.56 134.82 97.02
N ILE A 288 -56.77 134.61 95.72
CA ILE A 288 -57.85 133.78 95.18
C ILE A 288 -57.64 132.29 95.54
N SER A 289 -56.40 131.81 95.60
CA SER A 289 -56.09 130.46 96.14
C SER A 289 -56.61 130.29 97.58
N GLN A 290 -56.58 131.36 98.39
CA GLN A 290 -57.07 131.36 99.77
C GLN A 290 -58.61 131.53 99.87
N GLN A 291 -59.30 131.77 98.75
CA GLN A 291 -60.77 131.82 98.67
C GLN A 291 -61.37 130.58 97.99
N ILE A 292 -60.66 129.95 97.05
CA ILE A 292 -61.12 128.75 96.34
C ILE A 292 -61.07 127.47 97.21
N GLU A 293 -60.17 127.40 98.21
CA GLU A 293 -60.09 126.24 99.12
C GLU A 293 -61.35 126.04 100.00
N ASN A 294 -62.28 127.02 100.06
CA ASN A 294 -63.29 127.08 101.11
C ASN A 294 -64.77 127.20 100.64
N VAL A 295 -65.07 127.05 99.34
CA VAL A 295 -66.46 127.17 98.82
C VAL A 295 -66.88 125.97 97.94
N GLU A 296 -66.07 125.53 96.98
CA GLU A 296 -66.50 124.53 95.99
C GLU A 296 -66.26 123.06 96.39
N GLN A 297 -66.24 122.82 97.71
CA GLN A 297 -66.78 121.57 98.27
C GLN A 297 -68.31 121.46 98.08
N ILE A 298 -69.01 122.52 97.65
CA ILE A 298 -70.49 122.55 97.57
C ILE A 298 -71.07 122.82 96.16
N TRP A 299 -70.34 123.38 95.17
CA TRP A 299 -70.83 123.47 93.78
C TRP A 299 -70.75 122.14 93.00
N LEU A 300 -70.99 121.03 93.72
CA LEU A 300 -71.17 119.67 93.22
C LEU A 300 -72.56 119.47 92.54
N THR A 301 -73.09 120.55 91.97
CA THR A 301 -74.27 120.66 91.11
C THR A 301 -73.90 121.69 90.06
N LEU A 302 -73.59 121.29 88.82
CA LEU A 302 -74.57 121.18 87.73
C LEU A 302 -74.66 122.50 86.95
N ASP A 303 -74.60 122.43 85.62
CA ASP A 303 -74.76 123.57 84.68
C ASP A 303 -73.67 124.67 84.77
N ASN A 304 -72.95 125.09 83.72
CA ASN A 304 -73.37 125.19 82.33
C ASN A 304 -72.21 125.24 81.29
N SER A 305 -72.45 124.59 80.14
CA SER A 305 -72.23 125.08 78.77
C SER A 305 -71.00 125.94 78.36
N LEU A 306 -70.07 125.30 77.63
CA LEU A 306 -69.67 125.55 76.21
C LEU A 306 -69.48 126.98 75.62
N ARG A 307 -68.53 127.07 74.67
CA ARG A 307 -68.23 128.17 73.69
C ARG A 307 -67.54 129.42 74.28
N GLU A 308 -66.82 130.28 73.55
CA GLU A 308 -66.42 130.43 72.11
C GLU A 308 -64.91 130.86 72.07
N ASP A 309 -64.07 130.65 71.05
CA ASP A 309 -63.93 131.36 69.75
C ASP A 309 -63.74 132.91 69.87
N SER A 310 -62.97 133.66 69.03
CA SER A 310 -62.24 133.38 67.77
C SER A 310 -61.38 134.61 67.30
N VAL A 311 -60.91 134.60 66.03
CA VAL A 311 -60.31 135.68 65.18
C VAL A 311 -58.98 136.32 65.62
N SER A 312 -58.06 136.74 64.73
CA SER A 312 -58.00 136.92 63.26
C SER A 312 -56.50 136.90 62.81
N ASN A 313 -56.01 136.89 61.57
CA ASN A 313 -56.39 136.59 60.15
C ASN A 313 -55.02 136.52 59.38
N ASN A 314 -54.78 136.32 58.07
CA ASN A 314 -55.43 136.09 56.75
C ASN A 314 -54.31 135.49 55.84
N ALA A 315 -54.39 135.10 54.55
CA ALA A 315 -55.40 134.84 53.51
C ALA A 315 -54.61 134.06 52.40
N SER A 316 -54.96 132.83 51.99
CA SER A 316 -55.99 132.41 51.01
C SER A 316 -55.80 132.93 49.55
N ASP A 317 -55.92 132.15 48.47
CA ASP A 317 -55.97 130.67 48.36
C ASP A 317 -55.73 130.09 46.94
N VAL A 318 -55.18 128.88 46.93
CA VAL A 318 -55.50 127.66 46.15
C VAL A 318 -56.49 127.70 44.96
N HIS A 319 -56.15 127.08 43.82
CA HIS A 319 -56.89 125.91 43.24
C HIS A 319 -56.17 125.15 42.10
N TYR A 320 -56.78 124.07 41.60
CA TYR A 320 -56.13 122.93 40.92
C TYR A 320 -56.96 122.34 39.75
N SER A 321 -56.28 121.83 38.72
CA SER A 321 -56.73 120.83 37.72
C SER A 321 -57.49 121.23 36.43
N SER A 322 -56.98 120.68 35.31
CA SER A 322 -57.66 120.17 34.10
C SER A 322 -58.51 121.07 33.19
N SER A 323 -58.02 121.29 31.96
CA SER A 323 -58.47 120.48 30.80
C SER A 323 -57.47 120.62 29.63
N ALA A 324 -57.69 119.93 28.50
CA ALA A 324 -56.66 119.67 27.49
C ALA A 324 -56.96 120.16 26.06
N LYS A 325 -55.86 120.38 25.33
CA LYS A 325 -55.67 120.51 23.86
C LYS A 325 -55.83 121.89 23.20
N LYS A 326 -54.84 122.11 22.31
CA LYS A 326 -54.86 122.88 21.05
C LYS A 326 -54.71 124.41 21.12
N GLU A 327 -54.31 124.95 19.95
CA GLU A 327 -54.06 126.35 19.59
C GLU A 327 -53.45 127.24 20.70
N SER A 328 -52.13 127.49 20.79
CA SER A 328 -51.17 127.68 19.68
C SER A 328 -49.71 127.40 20.09
N LEU A 329 -48.83 126.87 19.23
CA LEU A 329 -48.38 127.43 17.94
C LEU A 329 -47.71 128.83 18.03
N MET A 330 -47.12 129.20 19.17
CA MET A 330 -46.24 130.39 19.23
C MET A 330 -45.03 130.34 20.18
N LYS A 331 -44.66 129.16 20.72
CA LYS A 331 -43.45 129.03 21.57
C LYS A 331 -42.58 127.79 21.31
N LEU A 332 -42.75 127.18 20.14
CA LEU A 332 -41.91 126.08 19.63
C LEU A 332 -41.38 126.40 18.22
N LEU A 333 -41.05 127.68 17.98
CA LEU A 333 -40.68 128.23 16.67
C LEU A 333 -39.57 129.31 16.75
N LYS A 334 -38.83 129.39 17.87
CA LYS A 334 -37.68 130.31 18.02
C LYS A 334 -36.45 129.72 18.72
N GLU A 335 -36.60 128.73 19.60
CA GLU A 335 -35.47 127.89 20.04
C GLU A 335 -34.94 126.97 18.92
N THR A 336 -35.79 126.58 17.97
CA THR A 336 -35.50 125.59 16.93
C THR A 336 -34.61 126.11 15.80
N GLU A 337 -34.43 127.43 15.66
CA GLU A 337 -33.58 128.01 14.60
C GLU A 337 -32.08 127.99 14.97
N HIS A 338 -31.72 127.88 16.26
CA HIS A 338 -30.32 127.91 16.68
C HIS A 338 -29.61 126.56 16.44
N ILE A 339 -30.27 125.45 16.78
CA ILE A 339 -29.70 124.08 16.75
C ILE A 339 -29.44 123.60 15.29
N LEU A 340 -30.16 124.15 14.30
CA LEU A 340 -30.00 123.77 12.89
C LEU A 340 -28.72 124.31 12.23
N SER A 341 -27.97 125.23 12.85
CA SER A 341 -26.69 125.70 12.31
C SER A 341 -25.52 124.74 12.57
N GLU A 342 -25.60 123.87 13.58
CA GLU A 342 -24.44 123.10 14.06
C GLU A 342 -24.39 121.68 13.47
N VAL A 343 -25.54 121.10 13.10
CA VAL A 343 -25.65 119.82 12.38
C VAL A 343 -24.98 119.88 10.99
N GLY A 344 -24.78 121.07 10.42
CA GLY A 344 -24.13 121.28 9.13
C GLY A 344 -22.67 120.79 9.08
N HIS A 345 -21.92 120.90 10.18
CA HIS A 345 -20.48 120.59 10.18
C HIS A 345 -20.17 119.09 10.28
N LEU A 346 -21.06 118.28 10.86
CA LEU A 346 -20.86 116.83 10.99
C LEU A 346 -21.26 116.03 9.73
N ARG A 347 -21.96 116.66 8.77
CA ARG A 347 -22.36 115.99 7.51
C ARG A 347 -21.19 115.84 6.53
N ASN A 348 -20.37 116.88 6.38
CA ASN A 348 -19.22 116.89 5.46
C ASN A 348 -18.08 115.93 5.88
N ALA A 349 -18.07 115.41 7.10
CA ALA A 349 -17.09 114.42 7.55
C ALA A 349 -17.36 113.02 6.97
N ASN A 350 -18.63 112.63 6.82
CA ASN A 350 -19.01 111.27 6.40
C ASN A 350 -19.00 111.05 4.88
N GLU A 351 -19.23 112.09 4.07
CA GLU A 351 -19.15 111.96 2.60
C GLU A 351 -17.73 111.67 2.10
N LYS A 352 -16.69 112.05 2.86
CA LYS A 352 -15.30 111.71 2.53
C LYS A 352 -14.99 110.22 2.77
N MET A 353 -15.44 109.66 3.89
CA MET A 353 -15.10 108.28 4.28
C MET A 353 -15.77 107.21 3.40
N LEU A 354 -16.92 107.53 2.79
CA LEU A 354 -17.56 106.67 1.79
C LEU A 354 -16.91 106.76 0.39
N SER A 355 -16.14 107.81 0.10
CA SER A 355 -15.43 107.96 -1.18
C SER A 355 -14.23 107.02 -1.32
N ASP A 356 -13.57 106.65 -0.21
CA ASP A 356 -12.31 105.91 -0.24
C ASP A 356 -12.49 104.37 -0.25
N ILE A 357 -13.70 103.87 0.06
CA ILE A 357 -14.01 102.43 0.06
C ILE A 357 -14.38 101.94 -1.36
N SER A 358 -14.97 102.80 -2.19
CA SER A 358 -15.40 102.42 -3.56
C SER A 358 -14.23 102.31 -4.56
N THR A 359 -13.07 102.89 -4.25
CA THR A 359 -11.89 102.96 -5.15
C THR A 359 -11.00 101.71 -5.12
N CYS A 360 -11.17 100.82 -4.14
CA CYS A 360 -10.38 99.58 -4.04
C CYS A 360 -10.93 98.40 -4.87
N GLN A 361 -12.15 98.48 -5.42
CA GLN A 361 -12.75 97.42 -6.25
C GLN A 361 -12.52 97.62 -7.78
N ALA A 362 -11.47 98.35 -8.17
CA ALA A 362 -11.26 98.77 -9.57
C ALA A 362 -9.87 98.41 -10.17
N LYS A 363 -9.11 97.47 -9.58
CA LYS A 363 -7.82 96.98 -10.16
C LYS A 363 -7.66 95.45 -10.18
N GLY A 364 -8.75 94.70 -10.26
CA GLY A 364 -8.72 93.26 -10.56
C GLY A 364 -8.70 92.96 -12.06
N ALA A 365 -7.70 93.47 -12.80
CA ALA A 365 -7.74 93.43 -14.27
C ALA A 365 -6.38 93.39 -15.01
N GLU A 366 -5.27 92.93 -14.39
CA GLU A 366 -4.04 92.64 -15.17
C GLU A 366 -3.08 91.65 -14.48
N LEU A 367 -3.28 90.35 -14.71
CA LEU A 367 -2.28 89.49 -15.38
C LEU A 367 -2.87 88.12 -15.74
N LEU A 368 -2.53 87.62 -16.92
CA LEU A 368 -2.91 86.31 -17.42
C LEU A 368 -1.77 85.28 -17.22
N SER A 369 -2.18 84.03 -17.03
CA SER A 369 -1.54 82.81 -17.56
C SER A 369 -0.06 82.47 -17.29
N LEU A 370 0.13 81.29 -16.68
CA LEU A 370 1.19 80.31 -17.02
C LEU A 370 2.65 80.72 -16.65
N PRO A 371 3.70 79.88 -16.88
CA PRO A 371 3.93 78.67 -16.09
C PRO A 371 5.38 78.64 -15.50
N PRO A 372 6.29 77.61 -15.58
CA PRO A 372 7.30 77.41 -14.52
C PRO A 372 8.78 77.52 -15.00
N ILE A 373 9.71 77.05 -14.15
CA ILE A 373 11.11 76.65 -14.45
C ILE A 373 12.20 77.75 -14.35
N LYS A 374 12.74 77.90 -13.13
CA LYS A 374 14.15 77.61 -12.76
C LYS A 374 15.23 77.80 -13.86
N LYS A 375 16.04 78.87 -13.80
CA LYS A 375 17.40 78.84 -14.39
C LYS A 375 18.43 79.80 -13.76
N THR A 376 19.44 79.19 -13.12
CA THR A 376 20.89 79.49 -13.19
C THR A 376 21.46 80.90 -12.93
N TYR A 377 22.37 80.97 -11.95
CA TYR A 377 23.69 81.68 -11.92
C TYR A 377 23.81 83.10 -12.54
N LYS A 378 24.52 84.06 -11.91
CA LYS A 378 25.99 83.99 -11.74
C LYS A 378 26.55 85.07 -10.78
N ASN A 379 27.76 84.80 -10.29
CA ASN A 379 28.83 85.69 -9.79
C ASN A 379 28.57 87.23 -9.74
N GLU A 380 28.83 87.85 -8.59
CA GLU A 380 30.11 88.55 -8.29
C GLU A 380 30.07 89.19 -6.88
N ILE A 381 30.79 88.62 -5.90
CA ILE A 381 31.10 89.32 -4.64
C ILE A 381 32.51 89.91 -4.77
N LYS A 382 32.59 91.23 -4.94
CA LYS A 382 33.85 92.00 -4.99
C LYS A 382 34.05 92.80 -3.71
N SER A 383 35.21 92.61 -3.09
CA SER A 383 36.06 93.62 -2.44
C SER A 383 35.40 94.91 -1.86
N ALA A 384 35.27 94.96 -0.54
CA ALA A 384 35.70 96.10 0.31
C ALA A 384 35.70 95.64 1.79
N PRO A 385 36.63 96.09 2.63
CA PRO A 385 36.37 97.30 3.42
C PRO A 385 37.61 98.18 3.69
N VAL A 386 37.40 99.25 4.47
CA VAL A 386 38.41 100.15 5.07
C VAL A 386 39.16 101.08 4.12
N LEU A 387 38.67 102.33 4.05
CA LEU A 387 39.53 103.52 4.16
C LEU A 387 38.76 104.61 4.91
N LEU A 388 39.35 105.13 5.99
CA LEU A 388 38.79 106.20 6.80
C LEU A 388 39.96 107.09 7.22
N GLY A 389 40.02 108.33 6.74
CA GLY A 389 41.13 109.22 7.05
C GLY A 389 41.14 110.52 6.26
N GLN A 390 40.97 111.64 6.99
CA GLN A 390 41.08 113.03 6.52
C GLN A 390 39.99 113.44 5.50
N LYS A 391 39.53 114.71 5.46
CA LYS A 391 40.07 115.93 6.09
C LYS A 391 38.90 116.80 6.61
N VAL A 392 39.09 117.46 7.75
CA VAL A 392 38.21 118.55 8.21
C VAL A 392 38.93 119.87 7.94
N GLU A 393 38.25 120.80 7.28
CA GLU A 393 38.37 122.25 7.46
C GLU A 393 37.28 122.96 6.61
N ASN A 394 36.29 123.50 7.32
CA ASN A 394 35.82 124.90 7.28
C ASN A 394 35.21 125.46 5.96
N GLU A 395 34.12 126.24 5.98
CA GLU A 395 33.33 126.83 7.09
C GLU A 395 31.90 127.24 6.62
N LEU A 396 31.07 127.76 7.53
CA LEU A 396 29.90 128.63 7.26
C LEU A 396 28.54 128.09 6.74
N GLU A 397 28.30 126.79 6.56
CA GLU A 397 26.92 126.23 6.37
C GLU A 397 26.48 125.20 7.44
N PHE A 398 27.18 125.13 8.57
CA PHE A 398 27.16 123.96 9.47
C PHE A 398 25.93 123.82 10.41
N ALA A 399 24.83 124.55 10.18
CA ALA A 399 23.60 124.44 10.97
C ALA A 399 22.60 123.47 10.33
N SER A 400 22.18 123.73 9.09
CA SER A 400 21.25 122.88 8.32
C SER A 400 21.92 121.64 7.75
N GLY A 401 23.15 121.77 7.23
CA GLY A 401 23.90 120.63 6.68
C GLY A 401 24.20 119.53 7.70
N ASN A 402 24.30 119.89 8.98
CA ASN A 402 24.56 118.93 10.07
C ASN A 402 23.32 118.08 10.39
N GLU A 403 22.11 118.63 10.28
CA GLU A 403 20.86 117.87 10.41
C GLU A 403 20.62 116.95 9.21
N VAL A 404 20.91 117.41 7.99
CA VAL A 404 20.85 116.59 6.77
C VAL A 404 21.89 115.45 6.79
N LEU A 405 23.12 115.71 7.23
CA LEU A 405 24.14 114.67 7.37
C LEU A 405 23.79 113.68 8.50
N THR A 406 23.28 114.17 9.63
CA THR A 406 22.85 113.32 10.76
C THR A 406 21.67 112.43 10.38
N THR A 407 20.70 112.95 9.62
CA THR A 407 19.57 112.14 9.10
C THR A 407 20.03 111.15 8.03
N HIS A 408 20.93 111.53 7.11
CA HIS A 408 21.48 110.56 6.14
C HIS A 408 22.28 109.44 6.82
N LEU A 409 23.10 109.76 7.83
CA LEU A 409 23.83 108.77 8.62
C LEU A 409 22.88 107.89 9.45
N ARG A 410 21.83 108.47 10.05
CA ARG A 410 20.80 107.70 10.78
C ARG A 410 20.06 106.74 9.85
N ASN A 411 19.56 107.21 8.72
CA ASN A 411 18.90 106.36 7.72
C ASN A 411 19.86 105.25 7.21
N ARG A 412 21.14 105.55 7.04
CA ARG A 412 22.14 104.54 6.63
C ARG A 412 22.44 103.52 7.74
N ILE A 413 22.38 103.92 9.01
CA ILE A 413 22.44 102.99 10.15
C ILE A 413 21.19 102.12 10.17
N GLU A 414 19.99 102.70 10.04
CA GLU A 414 18.72 101.95 10.00
C GLU A 414 18.66 100.95 8.81
N ASP A 415 19.15 101.33 7.62
CA ASP A 415 19.30 100.41 6.48
C ASP A 415 20.30 99.29 6.76
N LEU A 416 21.43 99.58 7.43
CA LEU A 416 22.44 98.57 7.79
C LEU A 416 21.94 97.64 8.92
N GLU A 417 21.17 98.17 9.87
CA GLU A 417 20.52 97.39 10.92
C GLU A 417 19.41 96.49 10.33
N ARG A 418 18.66 96.98 9.34
CA ARG A 418 17.70 96.17 8.58
C ARG A 418 18.41 95.06 7.79
N GLN A 419 19.48 95.38 7.07
CA GLN A 419 20.29 94.39 6.34
C GLN A 419 20.90 93.33 7.29
N LEU A 420 21.37 93.76 8.46
CA LEU A 420 21.90 92.85 9.49
C LEU A 420 20.80 91.98 10.14
N ALA A 421 19.56 92.47 10.23
CA ALA A 421 18.41 91.68 10.69
C ALA A 421 17.95 90.66 9.64
N GLU A 422 17.91 91.07 8.37
CA GLU A 422 17.59 90.24 7.20
C GLU A 422 18.62 89.10 7.05
N GLU A 423 19.93 89.41 7.09
CA GLU A 423 21.00 88.39 7.08
C GLU A 423 20.94 87.44 8.29
N LYS A 424 20.56 87.94 9.48
CA LYS A 424 20.36 87.09 10.67
C LYS A 424 19.17 86.14 10.50
N GLN A 425 18.06 86.60 9.93
CA GLN A 425 16.89 85.77 9.64
C GLN A 425 17.25 84.69 8.61
N ASP A 426 17.85 85.07 7.48
CA ASP A 426 18.34 84.14 6.46
C ASP A 426 19.27 83.09 7.06
N ARG A 427 20.20 83.49 7.94
CA ARG A 427 21.11 82.55 8.60
C ARG A 427 20.39 81.59 9.55
N GLU A 428 19.29 82.00 10.18
CA GLU A 428 18.47 81.13 11.04
C GLU A 428 17.58 80.18 10.22
N GLU A 429 17.02 80.64 9.10
CA GLU A 429 16.25 79.81 8.15
C GLU A 429 17.14 78.78 7.43
N ASN A 430 18.35 79.17 7.05
CA ASN A 430 19.37 78.24 6.57
C ASN A 430 19.76 77.22 7.66
N LEU A 431 19.92 77.63 8.93
CA LEU A 431 20.23 76.70 10.03
C LEU A 431 19.08 75.70 10.30
N LYS A 432 17.81 76.13 10.18
CA LYS A 432 16.63 75.25 10.23
C LYS A 432 16.62 74.27 9.06
N SER A 433 16.95 74.74 7.86
CA SER A 433 17.02 73.93 6.64
C SER A 433 18.14 72.88 6.68
N ILE A 434 19.32 73.24 7.22
CA ILE A 434 20.43 72.29 7.43
C ILE A 434 20.02 71.19 8.41
N LYS A 435 19.43 71.52 9.55
CA LYS A 435 18.94 70.52 10.53
C LYS A 435 17.89 69.58 9.95
N SER A 436 17.02 70.07 9.07
CA SER A 436 16.06 69.24 8.34
C SER A 436 16.77 68.27 7.37
N ALA A 437 17.79 68.74 6.65
CA ALA A 437 18.61 67.89 5.78
C ALA A 437 19.43 66.84 6.56
N GLU A 438 19.98 67.20 7.72
CA GLU A 438 20.68 66.26 8.63
C GLU A 438 19.72 65.15 9.13
N GLN A 439 18.49 65.50 9.50
CA GLN A 439 17.46 64.53 9.88
C GLN A 439 17.12 63.58 8.72
N ILE A 440 16.89 64.12 7.51
CA ILE A 440 16.60 63.33 6.31
C ILE A 440 17.76 62.37 5.98
N LEU A 441 19.02 62.82 6.09
CA LEU A 441 20.19 61.97 5.89
C LEU A 441 20.23 60.83 6.92
N SER A 442 20.02 61.12 8.21
CA SER A 442 20.00 60.09 9.26
C SER A 442 18.92 59.03 9.05
N GLU A 443 17.75 59.42 8.53
CA GLU A 443 16.67 58.48 8.19
C GLU A 443 16.98 57.68 6.91
N VAL A 444 17.64 58.28 5.91
CA VAL A 444 18.14 57.56 4.72
C VAL A 444 19.18 56.51 5.11
N ASP A 445 20.10 56.82 6.02
CA ASP A 445 21.12 55.87 6.49
C ASP A 445 20.50 54.77 7.36
N ARG A 446 19.50 55.10 8.20
CA ARG A 446 18.70 54.09 8.92
C ARG A 446 17.98 53.14 7.95
N LEU A 447 17.34 53.68 6.91
CA LEU A 447 16.66 52.89 5.89
C LEU A 447 17.63 52.00 5.10
N ARG A 448 18.84 52.49 4.79
CA ARG A 448 19.93 51.70 4.18
C ARG A 448 20.30 50.49 5.05
N SER A 449 20.57 50.69 6.35
CA SER A 449 20.88 49.59 7.29
C SER A 449 19.77 48.53 7.27
N THR A 450 18.51 48.94 7.44
CA THR A 450 17.38 47.98 7.44
C THR A 450 17.20 47.27 6.11
N ASN A 451 17.57 47.88 4.98
CA ASN A 451 17.51 47.23 3.67
C ASN A 451 18.67 46.26 3.44
N GLU A 452 19.86 46.52 3.99
CA GLU A 452 20.99 45.58 4.00
C GLU A 452 20.71 44.37 4.90
N GLU A 453 20.10 44.60 6.08
CA GLU A 453 19.59 43.56 6.98
C GLU A 453 18.54 42.67 6.27
N LEU A 454 17.52 43.25 5.65
CA LEU A 454 16.49 42.51 4.90
C LEU A 454 17.07 41.73 3.71
N MET A 455 18.06 42.28 3.01
CA MET A 455 18.74 41.57 1.92
C MET A 455 19.57 40.37 2.43
N SER A 456 20.16 40.48 3.62
CA SER A 456 20.83 39.38 4.31
C SER A 456 19.83 38.27 4.70
N ASP A 457 18.69 38.62 5.28
CA ASP A 457 17.64 37.67 5.65
C ASP A 457 17.04 36.96 4.42
N ILE A 458 16.84 37.68 3.30
CA ILE A 458 16.41 37.09 2.03
C ILE A 458 17.44 36.09 1.50
N ALA A 459 18.74 36.38 1.63
CA ALA A 459 19.81 35.45 1.25
C ALA A 459 19.84 34.21 2.16
N ALA A 460 19.68 34.39 3.48
CA ALA A 460 19.60 33.28 4.44
C ALA A 460 18.35 32.39 4.23
N CYS A 461 17.21 32.97 3.83
CA CYS A 461 16.02 32.22 3.47
C CYS A 461 16.25 31.37 2.20
N LYS A 462 16.86 31.95 1.16
CA LYS A 462 17.21 31.22 -0.08
C LYS A 462 18.24 30.11 0.15
N ALA A 463 19.17 30.29 1.09
CA ALA A 463 20.09 29.23 1.49
C ALA A 463 19.34 28.04 2.11
N ARG A 464 18.44 28.29 3.07
CA ARG A 464 17.59 27.23 3.67
C ARG A 464 16.67 26.58 2.64
N GLU A 465 16.09 27.35 1.71
CA GLU A 465 15.26 26.82 0.62
C GLU A 465 16.06 25.84 -0.25
N SER A 466 17.30 26.18 -0.62
CA SER A 466 18.23 25.30 -1.32
C SER A 466 18.55 24.02 -0.54
N GLU A 467 18.79 24.13 0.77
CA GLU A 467 19.02 22.96 1.64
C GLU A 467 17.78 22.04 1.73
N LEU A 468 16.58 22.60 1.85
CA LEU A 468 15.32 21.83 1.84
C LEU A 468 15.09 21.16 0.48
N LEU A 469 15.36 21.85 -0.63
CA LEU A 469 15.26 21.27 -1.98
C LEU A 469 16.27 20.13 -2.18
N ALA A 470 17.52 20.28 -1.73
CA ALA A 470 18.53 19.23 -1.79
C ALA A 470 18.16 18.02 -0.90
N PHE A 471 17.59 18.26 0.28
CA PHE A 471 17.05 17.20 1.14
C PHE A 471 15.87 16.46 0.47
N THR A 472 14.91 17.19 -0.10
CA THR A 472 13.76 16.62 -0.81
C THR A 472 14.20 15.84 -2.05
N GLN A 473 15.19 16.32 -2.81
CA GLN A 473 15.80 15.58 -3.93
C GLN A 473 16.42 14.27 -3.44
N LYS A 474 17.23 14.31 -2.38
CA LYS A 474 17.87 13.11 -1.80
C LYS A 474 16.86 12.10 -1.27
N LEU A 475 15.79 12.57 -0.62
CA LEU A 475 14.68 11.73 -0.15
C LEU A 475 13.93 11.09 -1.33
N THR A 476 13.66 11.86 -2.38
CA THR A 476 13.02 11.37 -3.62
C THR A 476 13.88 10.33 -4.31
N SER A 477 15.17 10.59 -4.51
CA SER A 477 16.12 9.62 -5.07
C SER A 477 16.16 8.32 -4.27
N LYS A 478 16.24 8.39 -2.93
CA LYS A 478 16.27 7.15 -2.13
C LYS A 478 14.93 6.43 -2.11
N ASN A 479 13.80 7.13 -2.27
CA ASN A 479 12.49 6.49 -2.44
C ASN A 479 12.40 5.74 -3.79
N VAL A 480 12.90 6.33 -4.88
CA VAL A 480 12.98 5.68 -6.20
C VAL A 480 13.92 4.47 -6.18
N GLU A 481 15.09 4.58 -5.54
CA GLU A 481 15.98 3.43 -5.31
C GLU A 481 15.27 2.32 -4.53
N LEU A 482 14.65 2.63 -3.39
CA LEU A 482 13.95 1.64 -2.56
C LEU A 482 12.74 1.00 -3.29
N GLN A 483 12.03 1.76 -4.13
CA GLN A 483 10.92 1.23 -4.91
C GLN A 483 11.40 0.35 -6.08
N SER A 484 12.58 0.65 -6.66
CA SER A 484 13.26 -0.23 -7.62
C SER A 484 13.79 -1.51 -6.95
N GLU A 485 14.42 -1.40 -5.77
CA GLU A 485 14.85 -2.53 -4.94
C GLU A 485 13.66 -3.43 -4.56
N PHE A 486 12.54 -2.83 -4.14
CA PHE A 486 11.29 -3.54 -3.83
C PHE A 486 10.75 -4.29 -5.06
N SER A 487 10.63 -3.61 -6.22
CA SER A 487 10.12 -4.21 -7.46
C SER A 487 10.98 -5.39 -7.94
N ALA A 488 12.31 -5.30 -7.77
CA ALA A 488 13.24 -6.38 -8.10
C ALA A 488 13.12 -7.58 -7.13
N VAL A 489 12.90 -7.33 -5.83
CA VAL A 489 12.63 -8.37 -4.83
C VAL A 489 11.27 -9.02 -5.08
N GLU A 490 10.25 -8.25 -5.45
CA GLU A 490 8.90 -8.73 -5.77
C GLU A 490 8.90 -9.62 -7.02
N SER A 491 9.55 -9.20 -8.12
CA SER A 491 9.76 -10.05 -9.31
C SER A 491 10.42 -11.38 -8.92
N LYS A 492 11.47 -11.33 -8.11
CA LYS A 492 12.22 -12.51 -7.70
C LYS A 492 11.43 -13.42 -6.74
N ALA A 493 10.55 -12.86 -5.91
CA ALA A 493 9.63 -13.63 -5.09
C ALA A 493 8.60 -14.37 -5.96
N ASN A 494 8.04 -13.70 -6.97
CA ASN A 494 7.11 -14.29 -7.93
C ASN A 494 7.79 -15.39 -8.76
N GLU A 495 9.02 -15.16 -9.25
CA GLU A 495 9.85 -16.19 -9.91
C GLU A 495 10.01 -17.42 -9.01
N LEU A 496 10.43 -17.23 -7.75
CA LEU A 496 10.59 -18.33 -6.80
C LEU A 496 9.28 -19.08 -6.54
N GLU A 497 8.16 -18.37 -6.36
CA GLU A 497 6.83 -18.98 -6.18
C GLU A 497 6.40 -19.82 -7.40
N THR A 498 6.72 -19.38 -8.63
CA THR A 498 6.46 -20.20 -9.83
C THR A 498 7.36 -21.44 -9.89
N THR A 499 8.64 -21.33 -9.50
CA THR A 499 9.51 -22.52 -9.43
C THR A 499 9.08 -23.50 -8.34
N GLU A 500 8.63 -23.03 -7.17
CA GLU A 500 8.06 -23.89 -6.12
C GLU A 500 6.83 -24.64 -6.64
N LYS A 501 5.87 -23.94 -7.28
CA LYS A 501 4.68 -24.56 -7.90
C LYS A 501 5.06 -25.61 -8.94
N ASN A 502 6.06 -25.34 -9.79
CA ASN A 502 6.55 -26.29 -10.79
C ASN A 502 7.24 -27.50 -10.16
N HIS A 503 8.03 -27.31 -9.10
CA HIS A 503 8.67 -28.42 -8.36
C HIS A 503 7.65 -29.28 -7.62
N ALA A 504 6.63 -28.68 -6.99
CA ALA A 504 5.54 -29.41 -6.33
C ALA A 504 4.71 -30.22 -7.33
N ALA A 505 4.46 -29.70 -8.54
CA ALA A 505 3.81 -30.44 -9.62
C ALA A 505 4.67 -31.63 -10.10
N ALA A 506 5.98 -31.42 -10.25
CA ALA A 506 6.92 -32.49 -10.61
C ALA A 506 7.04 -33.56 -9.52
N GLU A 507 7.07 -33.20 -8.24
CA GLU A 507 7.07 -34.14 -7.11
C GLU A 507 5.78 -34.98 -7.08
N LEU A 508 4.62 -34.34 -7.27
CA LEU A 508 3.33 -35.03 -7.35
C LEU A 508 3.30 -36.03 -8.52
N GLN A 509 3.84 -35.65 -9.68
CA GLN A 509 3.95 -36.58 -10.82
C GLN A 509 4.90 -37.74 -10.52
N LEU A 510 6.10 -37.47 -9.98
CA LEU A 510 7.07 -38.52 -9.62
C LEU A 510 6.49 -39.50 -8.59
N LYS A 511 5.69 -38.99 -7.65
CA LYS A 511 4.97 -39.82 -6.67
C LYS A 511 3.91 -40.72 -7.33
N ASN A 512 3.11 -40.18 -8.25
CA ASN A 512 2.14 -40.97 -9.01
C ASN A 512 2.84 -42.07 -9.84
N ASP A 513 3.99 -41.76 -10.46
CA ASP A 513 4.79 -42.72 -11.22
C ASP A 513 5.38 -43.81 -10.31
N VAL A 514 5.85 -43.47 -9.10
CA VAL A 514 6.30 -44.44 -8.09
C VAL A 514 5.14 -45.33 -7.62
N GLU A 515 3.95 -44.77 -7.35
CA GLU A 515 2.76 -45.56 -6.97
C GLU A 515 2.27 -46.47 -8.12
N GLN A 516 2.44 -46.06 -9.38
CA GLN A 516 2.17 -46.90 -10.54
C GLN A 516 3.20 -48.03 -10.69
N LEU A 517 4.50 -47.72 -10.56
CA LEU A 517 5.57 -48.72 -10.61
C LEU A 517 5.47 -49.74 -9.47
N GLN A 518 5.03 -49.32 -8.27
CA GLN A 518 4.76 -50.23 -7.15
C GLN A 518 3.60 -51.19 -7.46
N ARG A 519 2.51 -50.70 -8.07
CA ARG A 519 1.38 -51.56 -8.51
C ARG A 519 1.80 -52.54 -9.61
N ASN A 520 2.46 -52.07 -10.66
CA ASN A 520 3.00 -52.92 -11.72
C ASN A 520 3.96 -54.01 -11.17
N LEU A 521 4.79 -53.67 -10.17
CA LEU A 521 5.70 -54.60 -9.51
C LEU A 521 4.98 -55.62 -8.63
N ALA A 522 3.84 -55.27 -8.02
CA ALA A 522 3.01 -56.20 -7.28
C ALA A 522 2.30 -57.19 -8.24
N GLU A 523 1.73 -56.70 -9.33
CA GLU A 523 1.06 -57.49 -10.37
C GLU A 523 2.03 -58.49 -11.02
N GLU A 524 3.24 -58.08 -11.41
CA GLU A 524 4.26 -59.00 -11.96
C GLU A 524 4.73 -60.02 -10.92
N LYS A 525 4.83 -59.66 -9.63
CA LYS A 525 5.16 -60.63 -8.56
C LYS A 525 4.06 -61.69 -8.40
N GLU A 526 2.80 -61.29 -8.38
CA GLU A 526 1.67 -62.23 -8.31
C GLU A 526 1.64 -63.14 -9.55
N ARG A 527 1.84 -62.57 -10.74
CA ARG A 527 1.91 -63.31 -12.00
C ARG A 527 3.01 -64.39 -11.99
N ARG A 528 4.21 -64.05 -11.52
CA ARG A 528 5.31 -65.03 -11.35
C ARG A 528 5.02 -66.05 -10.25
N GLN A 529 4.34 -65.66 -9.18
CA GLN A 529 3.98 -66.56 -8.10
C GLN A 529 2.99 -67.63 -8.58
N GLU A 530 1.99 -67.26 -9.39
CA GLU A 530 1.03 -68.21 -9.95
C GLU A 530 1.63 -69.04 -11.11
N GLU A 531 2.50 -68.48 -11.96
CA GLU A 531 3.31 -69.29 -12.90
C GLU A 531 4.11 -70.38 -12.16
N THR A 532 4.78 -70.00 -11.06
CA THR A 532 5.54 -70.94 -10.21
C THR A 532 4.62 -71.99 -9.57
N ARG A 533 3.42 -71.60 -9.15
CA ARG A 533 2.41 -72.49 -8.55
C ARG A 533 1.86 -73.50 -9.54
N LEU A 534 1.57 -73.06 -10.77
CA LEU A 534 1.17 -73.91 -11.90
C LEU A 534 2.26 -74.90 -12.29
N LEU A 535 3.51 -74.46 -12.40
CA LEU A 535 4.66 -75.32 -12.69
C LEU A 535 4.87 -76.36 -11.58
N ALA A 536 4.85 -75.94 -10.31
CA ALA A 536 4.95 -76.86 -9.17
C ALA A 536 3.82 -77.91 -9.16
N ARG A 537 2.58 -77.50 -9.51
CA ARG A 537 1.43 -78.41 -9.62
C ARG A 537 1.60 -79.41 -10.78
N GLN A 538 2.06 -78.96 -11.95
CA GLN A 538 2.35 -79.85 -13.09
C GLN A 538 3.48 -80.84 -12.78
N VAL A 539 4.55 -80.39 -12.09
CA VAL A 539 5.63 -81.27 -11.65
C VAL A 539 5.09 -82.32 -10.67
N ALA A 540 4.34 -81.92 -9.65
CA ALA A 540 3.75 -82.86 -8.68
C ALA A 540 2.81 -83.89 -9.36
N GLU A 541 2.00 -83.46 -10.32
CA GLU A 541 1.11 -84.36 -11.08
C GLU A 541 1.89 -85.33 -11.98
N LYS A 542 3.01 -84.90 -12.56
CA LYS A 542 3.91 -85.75 -13.36
C LYS A 542 4.67 -86.75 -12.47
N THR A 543 5.15 -86.32 -11.30
CA THR A 543 5.80 -87.19 -10.30
C THR A 543 4.82 -88.25 -9.80
N ALA A 544 3.61 -87.88 -9.37
CA ALA A 544 2.61 -88.85 -8.92
C ALA A 544 2.24 -89.90 -10.00
N LYS A 545 2.24 -89.50 -11.28
CA LYS A 545 2.05 -90.43 -12.41
C LYS A 545 3.27 -91.31 -12.67
N MET A 546 4.48 -90.79 -12.51
CA MET A 546 5.73 -91.55 -12.56
C MET A 546 5.77 -92.61 -11.45
N ASP A 547 5.45 -92.23 -10.22
CA ASP A 547 5.47 -93.10 -9.04
C ASP A 547 4.43 -94.22 -9.18
N ASN A 548 3.19 -93.90 -9.59
CA ASN A 548 2.16 -94.90 -9.83
C ASN A 548 2.51 -95.85 -10.99
N LEU A 549 3.12 -95.36 -12.07
CA LEU A 549 3.64 -96.24 -13.13
C LEU A 549 4.78 -97.14 -12.63
N MET A 550 5.65 -96.63 -11.75
CA MET A 550 6.73 -97.41 -11.13
C MET A 550 6.18 -98.49 -10.19
N GLU A 551 5.16 -98.17 -9.41
CA GLU A 551 4.43 -99.12 -8.56
C GLU A 551 3.77 -100.24 -9.41
N ASN A 552 3.08 -99.88 -10.50
CA ASN A 552 2.51 -100.84 -11.45
C ASN A 552 3.58 -101.71 -12.14
N VAL A 553 4.76 -101.17 -12.45
CA VAL A 553 5.89 -101.96 -12.98
C VAL A 553 6.43 -102.92 -11.92
N ASN A 554 6.50 -102.51 -10.65
CA ASN A 554 6.97 -103.34 -9.54
C ASN A 554 5.99 -104.48 -9.21
N THR A 555 4.67 -104.23 -9.24
CA THR A 555 3.66 -105.28 -9.06
C THR A 555 3.70 -106.28 -10.21
N LEU A 556 3.68 -105.81 -11.48
CA LEU A 556 3.81 -106.68 -12.65
C LEU A 556 5.13 -107.48 -12.66
N HIS A 557 6.25 -106.90 -12.23
CA HIS A 557 7.52 -107.63 -12.10
C HIS A 557 7.47 -108.72 -11.02
N SER A 558 6.77 -108.45 -9.91
CA SER A 558 6.55 -109.41 -8.84
C SER A 558 5.64 -110.56 -9.29
N GLU A 559 4.54 -110.24 -9.97
CA GLU A 559 3.63 -111.22 -10.60
C GLU A 559 4.35 -112.08 -11.63
N LEU A 560 5.14 -111.49 -12.53
CA LEU A 560 5.91 -112.20 -13.54
C LEU A 560 6.96 -113.12 -12.89
N SER A 561 7.60 -112.69 -11.80
CA SER A 561 8.50 -113.54 -11.01
C SER A 561 7.79 -114.69 -10.31
N LEU A 562 6.60 -114.47 -9.74
CA LEU A 562 5.75 -115.53 -9.17
C LEU A 562 5.28 -116.50 -10.26
N LEU A 563 4.87 -116.01 -11.43
CA LEU A 563 4.45 -116.82 -12.56
C LEU A 563 5.62 -117.64 -13.13
N LYS A 564 6.81 -117.05 -13.25
CA LYS A 564 8.05 -117.73 -13.63
C LYS A 564 8.42 -118.84 -12.65
N ASN A 565 8.30 -118.60 -11.34
CA ASN A 565 8.49 -119.62 -10.31
C ASN A 565 7.43 -120.73 -10.40
N LYS A 566 6.15 -120.39 -10.61
CA LYS A 566 5.05 -121.35 -10.81
C LYS A 566 5.28 -122.23 -12.04
N HIS A 567 5.65 -121.63 -13.17
CA HIS A 567 6.02 -122.37 -14.38
C HIS A 567 7.28 -123.23 -14.17
N ALA A 568 8.30 -122.74 -13.44
CA ALA A 568 9.49 -123.53 -13.13
C ALA A 568 9.19 -124.73 -12.20
N VAL A 569 8.23 -124.61 -11.28
CA VAL A 569 7.71 -125.72 -10.47
C VAL A 569 6.93 -126.69 -11.35
N GLN A 570 6.01 -126.22 -12.19
CA GLN A 570 5.25 -127.06 -13.12
C GLN A 570 6.16 -127.80 -14.11
N VAL A 571 7.21 -127.17 -14.63
CA VAL A 571 8.22 -127.82 -15.48
C VAL A 571 9.01 -128.87 -14.70
N LYS A 572 9.35 -128.63 -13.43
CA LYS A 572 9.99 -129.65 -12.57
C LYS A 572 9.06 -130.83 -12.27
N GLU A 573 7.77 -130.58 -12.10
CA GLU A 573 6.76 -131.63 -11.90
C GLU A 573 6.57 -132.46 -13.17
N LEU A 574 6.37 -131.80 -14.33
CA LEU A 574 6.31 -132.45 -15.64
C LEU A 574 7.62 -133.19 -15.99
N GLN A 575 8.79 -132.70 -15.58
CA GLN A 575 10.06 -133.43 -15.69
C GLN A 575 10.13 -134.63 -14.75
N ARG A 576 9.56 -134.54 -13.54
CA ARG A 576 9.39 -135.67 -12.61
C ARG A 576 8.47 -136.73 -13.20
N GLU A 577 7.34 -136.33 -13.75
CA GLU A 577 6.38 -137.20 -14.43
C GLU A 577 7.01 -137.82 -15.67
N LEU A 578 7.62 -137.05 -16.57
CA LEU A 578 8.34 -137.58 -17.74
C LEU A 578 9.49 -138.52 -17.34
N SER A 579 10.14 -138.30 -16.20
CA SER A 579 11.15 -139.23 -15.68
C SER A 579 10.53 -140.52 -15.13
N GLN A 580 9.36 -140.45 -14.50
CA GLN A 580 8.59 -141.63 -14.09
C GLN A 580 8.04 -142.40 -15.30
N TYR A 581 7.54 -141.70 -16.32
CA TYR A 581 7.09 -142.30 -17.57
C TYR A 581 8.26 -142.88 -18.36
N LYS A 582 9.44 -142.24 -18.40
CA LYS A 582 10.65 -142.85 -18.97
C LYS A 582 11.07 -144.12 -18.24
N ARG A 583 11.07 -144.16 -16.91
CA ARG A 583 11.34 -145.41 -16.16
C ARG A 583 10.29 -146.49 -16.38
N LYS A 584 9.01 -146.10 -16.55
CA LYS A 584 7.94 -147.03 -16.96
C LYS A 584 8.16 -147.54 -18.39
N ILE A 585 8.65 -146.70 -19.29
CA ILE A 585 8.99 -147.06 -20.67
C ILE A 585 10.22 -147.99 -20.69
N GLU A 586 11.30 -147.72 -19.95
CA GLU A 586 12.45 -148.64 -19.80
C GLU A 586 12.01 -150.01 -19.25
N HIS A 587 11.06 -150.03 -18.30
CA HIS A 587 10.42 -151.26 -17.82
C HIS A 587 9.54 -151.98 -18.85
N LEU A 588 8.98 -151.27 -19.83
CA LEU A 588 8.09 -151.82 -20.88
C LEU A 588 8.82 -152.13 -22.19
N GLU A 589 9.94 -151.47 -22.48
CA GLU A 589 10.86 -151.80 -23.57
C GLU A 589 11.60 -153.12 -23.29
N SER A 590 11.70 -153.51 -22.02
CA SER A 590 12.04 -154.87 -21.59
C SER A 590 10.90 -155.90 -21.81
N SER A 591 9.73 -155.48 -22.33
CA SER A 591 8.52 -156.30 -22.49
C SER A 591 7.68 -155.98 -23.74
N ALA A 592 8.35 -155.98 -24.90
CA ALA A 592 7.80 -156.29 -26.22
C ALA A 592 6.56 -155.51 -26.77
N ALA A 593 6.87 -154.55 -27.65
CA ALA A 593 6.35 -154.44 -29.03
C ALA A 593 4.93 -153.91 -29.35
N CYS A 594 4.89 -153.32 -30.57
CA CYS A 594 3.83 -153.19 -31.60
C CYS A 594 2.54 -152.33 -31.42
N THR A 595 2.22 -151.59 -32.51
CA THR A 595 0.96 -150.86 -32.86
C THR A 595 0.53 -149.67 -31.97
N GLY A 596 -0.17 -148.64 -32.48
CA GLY A 596 -0.47 -148.26 -33.87
C GLY A 596 -1.53 -147.15 -34.04
N SER A 597 -1.22 -146.10 -34.82
CA SER A 597 -2.14 -145.15 -35.51
C SER A 597 -3.14 -144.23 -34.77
N ALA A 598 -2.80 -142.92 -34.75
CA ALA A 598 -3.52 -141.78 -35.37
C ALA A 598 -4.87 -141.16 -34.85
N ALA A 599 -4.91 -139.81 -34.97
CA ALA A 599 -6.03 -138.91 -35.39
C ALA A 599 -6.89 -138.08 -34.39
N ASN A 600 -6.70 -136.75 -34.47
CA ASN A 600 -7.69 -135.62 -34.56
C ASN A 600 -8.83 -135.37 -33.54
N SER A 601 -8.88 -134.14 -32.98
CA SER A 601 -9.97 -133.11 -33.05
C SER A 601 -9.61 -131.92 -32.13
N LEU A 602 -9.44 -130.65 -32.55
CA LEU A 602 -10.38 -129.65 -33.10
C LEU A 602 -11.52 -129.17 -32.18
N THR A 603 -11.39 -127.92 -31.67
CA THR A 603 -12.40 -126.83 -31.52
C THR A 603 -11.63 -125.53 -31.23
N SER A 604 -11.75 -124.45 -32.01
CA SER A 604 -12.81 -123.41 -31.99
C SER A 604 -12.84 -122.55 -30.69
N GLY A 605 -12.71 -121.22 -30.71
CA GLY A 605 -12.38 -120.30 -31.81
C GLY A 605 -12.93 -118.86 -31.60
N SER A 606 -12.40 -117.88 -32.35
CA SER A 606 -12.91 -116.48 -32.48
C SER A 606 -12.91 -115.59 -31.21
N LYS A 607 -12.81 -114.26 -31.27
CA LYS A 607 -12.47 -113.31 -32.37
C LYS A 607 -11.92 -112.02 -31.74
N SER A 608 -11.04 -111.32 -32.44
CA SER A 608 -10.56 -109.99 -32.06
C SER A 608 -11.42 -108.86 -32.66
N THR A 609 -11.53 -107.75 -31.92
CA THR A 609 -11.78 -106.39 -32.45
C THR A 609 -11.20 -105.37 -31.48
N ALA A 610 -10.89 -104.16 -31.95
CA ALA A 610 -10.07 -103.18 -31.23
C ALA A 610 -10.74 -101.78 -31.16
N SER A 611 -9.92 -100.77 -30.88
CA SER A 611 -10.18 -99.31 -30.98
C SER A 611 -11.14 -98.65 -29.98
N SER A 612 -10.51 -98.07 -28.94
CA SER A 612 -10.35 -96.61 -28.79
C SER A 612 -11.52 -95.64 -28.60
N LEU A 613 -11.41 -94.91 -27.47
CA LEU A 613 -11.67 -93.47 -27.26
C LEU A 613 -13.04 -92.93 -26.78
N SER A 614 -12.93 -92.18 -25.68
CA SER A 614 -13.51 -90.84 -25.42
C SER A 614 -14.77 -90.69 -24.55
N SER A 615 -14.85 -89.48 -23.96
CA SER A 615 -15.96 -88.83 -23.25
C SER A 615 -16.43 -89.43 -21.92
N LEU A 616 -15.91 -88.88 -20.82
CA LEU A 616 -16.56 -88.91 -19.50
C LEU A 616 -17.51 -87.71 -19.39
N ASN A 617 -18.82 -87.94 -19.36
CA ASN A 617 -19.79 -87.05 -18.72
C ASN A 617 -21.16 -87.72 -18.59
N ASP A 618 -21.53 -88.16 -17.38
CA ASP A 618 -22.87 -87.86 -16.82
C ASP A 618 -22.90 -88.06 -15.29
N SER A 619 -23.95 -87.54 -14.64
CA SER A 619 -23.93 -87.16 -13.21
C SER A 619 -24.46 -88.21 -12.22
N PRO A 620 -23.86 -88.35 -11.02
CA PRO A 620 -24.42 -89.16 -9.94
C PRO A 620 -25.55 -88.43 -9.17
N VAL A 621 -26.76 -88.94 -9.35
CA VAL A 621 -27.86 -89.11 -8.37
C VAL A 621 -27.79 -88.31 -7.06
N LEU A 622 -28.85 -87.53 -6.76
CA LEU A 622 -29.09 -86.97 -5.42
C LEU A 622 -29.16 -88.08 -4.35
N GLN A 623 -28.38 -87.93 -3.29
CA GLN A 623 -28.63 -88.62 -2.02
C GLN A 623 -28.82 -87.57 -0.92
N GLY A 624 -30.01 -87.55 -0.31
CA GLY A 624 -30.38 -86.54 0.68
C GLY A 624 -29.57 -86.70 1.97
N ILE A 625 -28.81 -85.67 2.32
CA ILE A 625 -28.20 -85.53 3.65
C ILE A 625 -29.20 -84.78 4.53
N ASP A 626 -29.72 -85.46 5.54
CA ASP A 626 -30.61 -84.86 6.54
C ASP A 626 -29.78 -83.99 7.50
N VAL A 627 -29.58 -82.73 7.13
CA VAL A 627 -28.74 -81.79 7.90
C VAL A 627 -29.48 -81.39 9.18
N PRO A 628 -28.95 -81.69 10.39
CA PRO A 628 -29.65 -81.39 11.63
C PRO A 628 -30.00 -79.91 11.73
N ALA A 629 -31.27 -79.61 12.03
CA ALA A 629 -31.81 -78.25 12.05
C ALA A 629 -30.97 -77.26 12.87
N GLN A 630 -30.33 -77.74 13.95
CA GLN A 630 -29.41 -76.96 14.78
C GLN A 630 -28.23 -76.37 13.99
N VAL A 631 -27.66 -77.12 13.04
CA VAL A 631 -26.53 -76.68 12.19
C VAL A 631 -26.98 -75.62 11.18
N LEU A 632 -28.20 -75.76 10.64
CA LEU A 632 -28.82 -74.75 9.79
C LEU A 632 -29.10 -73.46 10.58
N VAL A 633 -29.64 -73.57 11.79
CA VAL A 633 -29.85 -72.41 12.70
C VAL A 633 -28.52 -71.73 13.04
N GLU A 634 -27.47 -72.48 13.39
CA GLU A 634 -26.14 -71.89 13.61
C GLU A 634 -25.59 -71.17 12.36
N ARG A 635 -25.77 -71.76 11.17
CA ARG A 635 -25.32 -71.13 9.92
C ARG A 635 -26.13 -69.87 9.60
N ILE A 636 -27.43 -69.88 9.85
CA ILE A 636 -28.32 -68.70 9.71
C ILE A 636 -27.89 -67.61 10.69
N VAL A 637 -27.65 -67.91 11.97
CA VAL A 637 -27.20 -66.92 12.96
C VAL A 637 -25.82 -66.35 12.60
N LYS A 638 -24.88 -67.18 12.12
CA LYS A 638 -23.57 -66.71 11.64
C LYS A 638 -23.71 -65.79 10.42
N LEU A 639 -24.54 -66.15 9.45
CA LEU A 639 -24.84 -65.30 8.28
C LEU A 639 -25.58 -64.01 8.66
N GLN A 640 -26.48 -64.03 9.64
CA GLN A 640 -27.13 -62.83 10.18
C GLN A 640 -26.13 -61.90 10.88
N GLN A 641 -25.16 -62.43 11.63
CA GLN A 641 -24.09 -61.64 12.26
C GLN A 641 -23.08 -61.09 11.24
N GLU A 642 -22.76 -61.84 10.18
CA GLU A 642 -21.94 -61.36 9.06
C GLU A 642 -22.67 -60.27 8.27
N SER A 643 -23.96 -60.47 7.98
CA SER A 643 -24.81 -59.50 7.28
C SER A 643 -25.06 -58.23 8.10
N ALA A 644 -25.22 -58.32 9.42
CA ALA A 644 -25.35 -57.16 10.30
C ALA A 644 -24.07 -56.30 10.26
N LYS A 645 -22.89 -56.92 10.42
CA LYS A 645 -21.60 -56.22 10.32
C LYS A 645 -21.35 -55.59 8.95
N GLN A 646 -21.88 -56.18 7.88
CA GLN A 646 -21.87 -55.58 6.55
C GLN A 646 -22.81 -54.37 6.47
N ASN A 647 -24.00 -54.44 7.08
CA ASN A 647 -24.94 -53.32 7.16
C ASN A 647 -24.37 -52.15 7.96
N ASP A 648 -23.82 -52.39 9.16
CA ASP A 648 -23.13 -51.38 9.99
C ASP A 648 -22.01 -50.67 9.19
N ARG A 649 -21.32 -51.44 8.32
CA ARG A 649 -20.26 -50.90 7.46
C ARG A 649 -20.79 -50.11 6.27
N ILE A 650 -21.96 -50.44 5.74
CA ILE A 650 -22.65 -49.67 4.71
C ILE A 650 -23.11 -48.33 5.30
N GLU A 651 -23.81 -48.35 6.44
CA GLU A 651 -24.32 -47.15 7.11
C GLU A 651 -23.19 -46.13 7.41
N PHE A 652 -22.04 -46.61 7.94
CA PHE A 652 -20.85 -45.78 8.13
C PHE A 652 -20.31 -45.15 6.82
N LEU A 653 -20.32 -45.91 5.71
CA LEU A 653 -19.85 -45.41 4.42
C LEU A 653 -20.84 -44.43 3.78
N GLU A 654 -22.13 -44.61 3.99
CA GLU A 654 -23.19 -43.70 3.56
C GLU A 654 -23.13 -42.37 4.32
N GLU A 655 -22.96 -42.39 5.66
CA GLU A 655 -22.77 -41.16 6.45
C GLU A 655 -21.52 -40.39 6.03
N HIS A 656 -20.38 -41.08 5.91
CA HIS A 656 -19.12 -40.47 5.46
C HIS A 656 -19.24 -39.86 4.05
N THR A 657 -19.95 -40.54 3.13
CA THR A 657 -20.23 -40.03 1.79
C THR A 657 -21.14 -38.80 1.83
N ALA A 658 -22.19 -38.81 2.66
CA ALA A 658 -23.06 -37.66 2.85
C ALA A 658 -22.32 -36.45 3.46
N GLN A 659 -21.34 -36.68 4.34
CA GLN A 659 -20.49 -35.63 4.91
C GLN A 659 -19.52 -35.05 3.86
N LEU A 660 -18.90 -35.90 3.04
CA LEU A 660 -18.08 -35.48 1.91
C LEU A 660 -18.86 -34.61 0.91
N VAL A 661 -20.09 -35.00 0.57
CA VAL A 661 -20.96 -34.21 -0.33
C VAL A 661 -21.29 -32.84 0.26
N LYS A 662 -21.56 -32.74 1.57
CA LYS A 662 -21.81 -31.46 2.26
C LYS A 662 -20.60 -30.53 2.21
N GLU A 663 -19.38 -31.03 2.48
CA GLU A 663 -18.16 -30.23 2.38
C GLU A 663 -17.81 -29.85 0.94
N LEU A 664 -18.08 -30.72 -0.05
CA LEU A 664 -17.89 -30.41 -1.47
C LEU A 664 -18.83 -29.28 -1.92
N GLN A 665 -20.12 -29.35 -1.56
CA GLN A 665 -21.08 -28.26 -1.81
C GLN A 665 -20.69 -26.95 -1.14
N LYS A 666 -20.19 -27.00 0.11
CA LYS A 666 -19.70 -25.83 0.85
C LYS A 666 -18.46 -25.20 0.19
N LYS A 667 -17.49 -26.00 -0.25
CA LYS A 667 -16.33 -25.55 -1.02
C LYS A 667 -16.73 -24.97 -2.38
N SER A 668 -17.67 -25.60 -3.08
CA SER A 668 -18.22 -25.10 -4.35
C SER A 668 -18.90 -23.73 -4.20
N ARG A 669 -19.71 -23.53 -3.14
CA ARG A 669 -20.28 -22.21 -2.81
C ARG A 669 -19.23 -21.16 -2.46
N LEU A 670 -18.17 -21.55 -1.75
CA LEU A 670 -17.05 -20.65 -1.43
C LEU A 670 -16.33 -20.22 -2.71
N LEU A 671 -16.05 -21.17 -3.62
CA LEU A 671 -15.43 -20.91 -4.92
C LEU A 671 -16.31 -19.99 -5.79
N GLN A 672 -17.62 -20.25 -5.84
CA GLN A 672 -18.58 -19.40 -6.54
C GLN A 672 -18.61 -17.97 -5.99
N ASN A 673 -18.55 -17.80 -4.66
CA ASN A 673 -18.49 -16.47 -4.03
C ASN A 673 -17.15 -15.77 -4.30
N TYR A 674 -16.05 -16.51 -4.38
CA TYR A 674 -14.75 -15.99 -4.83
C TYR A 674 -14.81 -15.48 -6.28
N ILE A 675 -15.28 -16.31 -7.21
CA ILE A 675 -15.41 -15.96 -8.63
C ILE A 675 -16.33 -14.74 -8.82
N MET A 676 -17.41 -14.63 -8.05
CA MET A 676 -18.32 -13.47 -8.08
C MET A 676 -17.74 -12.20 -7.42
N ARG A 677 -16.66 -12.30 -6.64
CA ARG A 677 -15.94 -11.16 -6.04
C ARG A 677 -14.74 -10.70 -6.88
N GLU A 678 -14.20 -11.56 -7.73
CA GLU A 678 -12.93 -11.37 -8.44
C GLU A 678 -13.14 -10.99 -9.92
N GLN A 679 -14.22 -10.28 -10.26
CA GLN A 679 -14.68 -10.10 -11.65
C GLN A 679 -15.15 -8.70 -12.04
N THR A 680 -14.19 -7.85 -12.41
CA THR A 680 -14.36 -6.85 -13.49
C THR A 680 -13.14 -6.69 -14.42
N GLY A 681 -12.02 -7.40 -14.21
CA GLY A 681 -10.79 -7.18 -14.99
C GLY A 681 -9.86 -8.38 -15.27
N THR A 682 -10.11 -9.56 -14.71
CA THR A 682 -9.12 -10.67 -14.65
C THR A 682 -9.47 -11.94 -15.45
N LEU A 683 -10.65 -12.02 -16.07
CA LEU A 683 -10.96 -13.08 -17.06
C LEU A 683 -11.18 -12.47 -18.43
N THR A 684 -10.45 -12.96 -19.43
CA THR A 684 -10.75 -12.70 -20.83
C THR A 684 -12.05 -13.40 -21.20
N SER A 685 -12.91 -12.74 -21.97
CA SER A 685 -14.15 -13.35 -22.46
C SER A 685 -13.83 -14.48 -23.44
N ASN A 686 -14.67 -15.52 -23.49
CA ASN A 686 -14.65 -16.56 -24.53
C ASN A 686 -14.72 -15.98 -25.96
N SER A 687 -15.24 -14.75 -26.15
CA SER A 687 -15.17 -14.03 -27.42
C SER A 687 -13.77 -13.49 -27.72
N MET A 688 -13.08 -12.96 -26.71
CA MET A 688 -11.73 -12.40 -26.82
C MET A 688 -10.69 -13.50 -27.09
N ASP A 689 -10.82 -14.64 -26.42
CA ASP A 689 -9.98 -15.81 -26.68
C ASP A 689 -10.19 -16.38 -28.09
N ARG A 690 -11.44 -16.36 -28.61
CA ARG A 690 -11.72 -16.68 -30.01
C ARG A 690 -11.03 -15.72 -30.98
N SER A 691 -11.19 -14.40 -30.78
CA SER A 691 -10.53 -13.40 -31.63
C SER A 691 -9.01 -13.50 -31.55
N LYS A 692 -8.43 -13.82 -30.38
CA LYS A 692 -6.99 -14.10 -30.23
C LYS A 692 -6.56 -15.34 -31.02
N ALA A 693 -7.37 -16.41 -31.00
CA ALA A 693 -7.15 -17.64 -31.77
C ALA A 693 -7.47 -17.50 -33.28
N GLU A 694 -8.05 -16.39 -33.71
CA GLU A 694 -8.22 -16.01 -35.12
C GLU A 694 -7.06 -15.10 -35.57
N LEU A 695 -6.68 -14.12 -34.75
CA LEU A 695 -5.47 -13.30 -34.94
C LEU A 695 -4.18 -14.13 -35.00
N SER A 696 -4.09 -15.21 -34.22
CA SER A 696 -2.97 -16.16 -34.28
C SER A 696 -2.96 -17.05 -35.53
N LYS A 697 -4.01 -17.01 -36.37
CA LYS A 697 -4.10 -17.72 -37.66
C LYS A 697 -3.92 -16.80 -38.87
N SER A 698 -4.19 -15.50 -38.74
CA SER A 698 -3.85 -14.50 -39.75
C SER A 698 -2.33 -14.22 -39.71
N GLY A 699 -1.56 -15.02 -40.45
CA GLY A 699 -0.10 -15.01 -40.44
C GLY A 699 0.53 -13.63 -40.70
N GLY A 700 1.70 -13.42 -40.09
CA GLY A 700 2.46 -12.17 -40.08
C GLY A 700 2.79 -11.70 -38.66
N ILE A 701 3.37 -10.51 -38.56
CA ILE A 701 3.94 -9.93 -37.32
C ILE A 701 2.96 -9.98 -36.13
N MET A 702 1.67 -9.68 -36.34
CA MET A 702 0.65 -9.70 -35.27
C MET A 702 0.34 -11.11 -34.75
N ALA A 703 0.40 -12.15 -35.60
CA ALA A 703 0.23 -13.53 -35.15
C ALA A 703 1.43 -13.99 -34.31
N SER A 704 2.65 -13.60 -34.69
CA SER A 704 3.87 -13.84 -33.91
C SER A 704 3.88 -13.11 -32.56
N LEU A 705 3.13 -12.02 -32.40
CA LEU A 705 3.00 -11.29 -31.13
C LEU A 705 2.06 -11.99 -30.11
N TYR A 706 1.04 -12.72 -30.60
CA TYR A 706 0.04 -13.39 -29.74
C TYR A 706 0.17 -14.92 -29.69
N GLY A 707 0.99 -15.52 -30.55
CA GLY A 707 1.31 -16.95 -30.58
C GLY A 707 2.54 -17.31 -29.72
N THR A 708 2.61 -18.56 -29.25
CA THR A 708 3.73 -19.07 -28.42
C THR A 708 4.97 -19.50 -29.23
N LYS A 709 5.00 -19.20 -30.53
CA LYS A 709 6.15 -19.41 -31.42
C LYS A 709 6.22 -18.27 -32.43
N PRO A 710 7.39 -17.67 -32.71
CA PRO A 710 7.52 -16.76 -33.86
C PRO A 710 7.30 -17.56 -35.14
N ALA A 711 6.35 -17.12 -35.95
CA ALA A 711 6.01 -17.73 -37.25
C ALA A 711 6.70 -17.02 -38.43
N ASP A 712 7.46 -15.96 -38.15
CA ASP A 712 8.00 -15.02 -39.12
C ASP A 712 9.43 -14.65 -38.71
N GLU A 713 10.39 -14.90 -39.61
CA GLU A 713 11.83 -14.67 -39.37
C GLU A 713 12.19 -13.18 -39.35
N THR A 714 11.28 -12.29 -39.80
CA THR A 714 11.43 -10.84 -39.69
C THR A 714 11.13 -10.28 -38.30
N MET A 715 10.53 -11.09 -37.41
CA MET A 715 10.11 -10.64 -36.07
C MET A 715 11.25 -10.68 -35.05
N THR A 716 12.14 -9.70 -35.14
CA THR A 716 13.28 -9.54 -34.21
C THR A 716 12.83 -9.09 -32.82
N PHE A 717 13.62 -9.39 -31.79
CA PHE A 717 13.37 -8.95 -30.41
C PHE A 717 13.28 -7.42 -30.28
N GLU A 718 14.06 -6.68 -31.07
CA GLU A 718 14.03 -5.22 -31.13
C GLU A 718 12.72 -4.69 -31.73
N LEU A 719 12.20 -5.34 -32.78
CA LEU A 719 10.88 -5.03 -33.33
C LEU A 719 9.73 -5.38 -32.36
N CYS A 720 9.86 -6.47 -31.61
CA CYS A 720 8.92 -6.81 -30.53
C CYS A 720 8.87 -5.72 -29.44
N LEU A 721 10.03 -5.21 -29.01
CA LEU A 721 10.12 -4.13 -28.02
C LEU A 721 9.52 -2.83 -28.53
N GLU A 722 9.81 -2.44 -29.78
CA GLU A 722 9.28 -1.22 -30.39
C GLU A 722 7.76 -1.29 -30.62
N ILE A 723 7.23 -2.46 -30.98
CA ILE A 723 5.78 -2.70 -31.07
C ILE A 723 5.12 -2.61 -29.69
N ASN A 724 5.69 -3.25 -28.66
CA ASN A 724 5.18 -3.16 -27.29
C ASN A 724 5.22 -1.72 -26.76
N ARG A 725 6.29 -0.97 -27.02
CA ARG A 725 6.41 0.45 -26.64
C ARG A 725 5.34 1.33 -27.28
N LYS A 726 5.01 1.08 -28.56
CA LYS A 726 3.94 1.78 -29.28
C LYS A 726 2.54 1.37 -28.79
N LEU A 727 2.32 0.09 -28.52
CA LEU A 727 1.05 -0.40 -27.94
C LEU A 727 0.83 0.18 -26.54
N GLN A 728 1.87 0.24 -25.70
CA GLN A 728 1.83 0.88 -24.39
C GLN A 728 1.46 2.37 -24.52
N ALA A 729 2.14 3.14 -25.36
CA ALA A 729 1.83 4.56 -25.55
C ALA A 729 0.40 4.82 -26.05
N VAL A 730 -0.12 3.97 -26.95
CA VAL A 730 -1.53 4.04 -27.42
C VAL A 730 -2.51 3.67 -26.30
N LEU A 731 -2.16 2.71 -25.45
CA LEU A 731 -3.01 2.28 -24.33
C LEU A 731 -3.02 3.31 -23.20
N GLU A 732 -1.88 3.97 -22.92
CA GLU A 732 -1.76 5.10 -22.00
C GLU A 732 -2.59 6.32 -22.48
N ASP A 733 -2.47 6.71 -23.75
CA ASP A 733 -3.28 7.78 -24.37
C ASP A 733 -4.78 7.44 -24.37
N THR A 734 -5.14 6.17 -24.63
CA THR A 734 -6.53 5.69 -24.57
C THR A 734 -7.09 5.69 -23.15
N LEU A 735 -6.30 5.27 -22.16
CA LEU A 735 -6.69 5.32 -20.74
C LEU A 735 -6.86 6.77 -20.27
N LEU A 736 -5.93 7.67 -20.62
CA LEU A 736 -6.02 9.09 -20.29
C LEU A 736 -7.28 9.71 -20.88
N LYS A 737 -7.58 9.45 -22.16
CA LYS A 737 -8.83 9.90 -22.81
C LYS A 737 -10.07 9.32 -22.14
N ASN A 738 -10.06 8.06 -21.72
CA ASN A 738 -11.18 7.46 -21.00
C ASN A 738 -11.37 8.04 -19.60
N ILE A 739 -10.30 8.40 -18.89
CA ILE A 739 -10.35 9.11 -17.61
C ILE A 739 -10.97 10.50 -17.82
N THR A 740 -10.45 11.30 -18.75
CA THR A 740 -11.00 12.64 -19.04
C THR A 740 -12.43 12.59 -19.58
N LEU A 741 -12.79 11.59 -20.39
CA LEU A 741 -14.19 11.37 -20.80
C LEU A 741 -15.09 11.03 -19.60
N LYS A 742 -14.58 10.29 -18.62
CA LYS A 742 -15.33 10.01 -17.40
C LYS A 742 -15.48 11.25 -16.52
N GLU A 743 -14.42 12.03 -16.31
CA GLU A 743 -14.49 13.31 -15.60
C GLU A 743 -15.49 14.28 -16.27
N ASN A 744 -15.53 14.31 -17.60
CA ASN A 744 -16.53 15.06 -18.36
C ASN A 744 -17.96 14.51 -18.19
N ILE A 745 -18.14 13.20 -18.08
CA ILE A 745 -19.46 12.58 -17.81
C ILE A 745 -19.92 12.85 -16.37
N ASP A 746 -19.03 12.73 -15.40
CA ASP A 746 -19.32 12.95 -13.98
C ASP A 746 -19.66 14.43 -13.74
N THR A 747 -18.91 15.38 -14.31
CA THR A 747 -19.22 16.83 -14.25
C THR A 747 -20.49 17.22 -15.02
N LEU A 748 -20.80 16.57 -16.16
CA LEU A 748 -22.10 16.72 -16.81
C LEU A 748 -23.24 16.15 -15.94
N GLY A 749 -22.99 15.07 -15.19
CA GLY A 749 -23.91 14.51 -14.21
C GLY A 749 -24.23 15.48 -13.07
N ASP A 750 -23.20 16.10 -12.49
CA ASP A 750 -23.35 17.14 -11.46
C ASP A 750 -24.10 18.37 -11.99
N GLU A 751 -23.80 18.83 -13.20
CA GLU A 751 -24.51 19.96 -13.82
C GLU A 751 -25.98 19.62 -14.15
N ILE A 752 -26.26 18.38 -14.60
CA ILE A 752 -27.63 17.88 -14.77
C ILE A 752 -28.37 17.81 -13.43
N ALA A 753 -27.70 17.37 -12.36
CA ALA A 753 -28.27 17.34 -11.01
C ALA A 753 -28.58 18.76 -10.50
N ARG A 754 -27.65 19.71 -10.72
CA ARG A 754 -27.82 21.13 -10.37
C ARG A 754 -28.96 21.78 -11.14
N LEU A 755 -29.06 21.55 -12.45
CA LEU A 755 -30.14 22.04 -13.31
C LEU A 755 -31.49 21.37 -13.01
N SER A 756 -31.49 20.12 -12.53
CA SER A 756 -32.70 19.44 -12.04
C SER A 756 -33.17 20.03 -10.71
N GLN A 757 -32.26 20.33 -9.79
CA GLN A 757 -32.57 21.02 -8.54
C GLN A 757 -33.06 22.47 -8.78
N GLN A 758 -32.60 23.16 -9.83
CA GLN A 758 -33.13 24.47 -10.23
C GLN A 758 -34.47 24.41 -11.00
N LYS A 759 -35.01 23.22 -11.29
CA LYS A 759 -36.32 22.99 -11.91
C LYS A 759 -37.36 22.37 -10.96
N SER A 760 -36.97 22.09 -9.72
CA SER A 760 -37.83 21.67 -8.61
C SER A 760 -38.22 22.84 -7.72
#